data_AF-A0A1X4GBI7-F1
#
_entry.id   AF-A0A1X4GBI7-F1
#
_cell.length_a   1.000
_cell.length_b   1.000
_cell.length_c   1.000
_cell.angle_alpha   90.00
_cell.angle_beta   90.00
_cell.angle_gamma   90.00
#
_symmetry.space_group_name_H-M   'P 1'
#
loop_
_entity.id
_entity.type
_entity.pdbx_description
1 polymer ?
#
loop_
_entity_poly.entity_id
_entity_poly.type
_entity_poly.pdbx_seq_one_letter_code
_entity_poly.pdbx_strand_id
1 'polypeptide(L)'
;TLRGSGADNVILFLDACRNQGGKDGLGYGEEQYQGVITFYSCKAEQKAWEIPKLKKGAFTHTLLEGLRLGVKGNCAAVHTLHRYLENEVPKLNQEHGKPIQNPYLKADPPYKMYYILLPQSVNISDILCLKFEALHAEVNDDLELAKKLWIRVLAVDHKDNHALLGIKRINIKKPQKILAEIIAFIGAFLNVAPASKETTTTKHIVFARILVATVFSVGVYHQVFRTCPLGEKKELGIFCAVDTSRISRGDKTFFPNIKNINRDQGITELKRGNYKKAIDLFGEAVKVNRNDPEVLIYQNNARARDKGSPFQVAVVISITDTTTANSQEILRGVAQAQEDFNQKSGGLDGRFLEVVIANDSNNSQKAKQIGRELVKDTSILAVVGHSSSRLTEDTLPIYAEAGMPIISPVATSTSLNNSVFFRAVYSDENTGKRLAEYTYKSLQLKRAVIFGNPIFNNHLRRSLYTYTLREAFTKHFENLGGKVVRPLVDFTSPTFNAQQEISKTAYSRTDSAEAVMLFPDPNDTDIAITIAREVTRRNERLQERSQAENRRQLKMLSGDSLYKNEALNKGGKDINGLILAIPWFRETKQASEFAKKSNFQWKSDVSWRTAMSFDATQALIKSLSQVPTRTSILDRLTTVNLVDTETSGYPLSFTTKREREGATPTLVTIENGKFVLLDGL
;
A
#
# COMPACT_ATOMS: atom_id res chain seq x y z
N THR A 1 7.81 40.51 17.90
CA THR A 1 7.15 39.59 16.95
C THR A 1 6.41 38.53 17.74
N LEU A 2 5.38 37.86 17.19
CA LEU A 2 4.71 36.72 17.87
C LEU A 2 5.71 35.63 18.31
N ARG A 3 6.87 35.54 17.65
CA ARG A 3 7.99 34.65 17.98
C ARG A 3 8.78 35.04 19.24
N GLY A 4 8.66 36.28 19.71
CA GLY A 4 9.33 36.78 20.93
C GLY A 4 8.43 36.77 22.17
N SER A 5 7.25 36.15 22.12
CA SER A 5 6.27 36.15 23.22
C SER A 5 6.63 35.22 24.38
N GLY A 6 7.62 34.33 24.20
CA GLY A 6 7.95 33.28 25.16
C GLY A 6 6.94 32.12 25.21
N ALA A 7 5.89 32.14 24.37
CA ALA A 7 4.92 31.05 24.30
C ALA A 7 5.47 29.86 23.50
N ASP A 8 5.40 28.66 24.08
CA ASP A 8 5.83 27.40 23.43
C ASP A 8 5.01 27.09 22.16
N ASN A 9 3.73 27.49 22.14
CA ASN A 9 2.81 27.25 21.04
C ASN A 9 2.07 28.54 20.69
N VAL A 10 2.24 29.01 19.46
CA VAL A 10 1.48 30.14 18.91
C VAL A 10 0.45 29.57 17.94
N ILE A 11 -0.83 29.83 18.23
CA ILE A 11 -1.95 29.53 17.35
C ILE A 11 -2.56 30.85 16.93
N LEU A 12 -2.67 31.04 15.63
CA LEU A 12 -3.19 32.23 15.01
C LEU A 12 -4.53 31.88 14.34
N PHE A 13 -5.60 32.55 14.77
CA PHE A 13 -6.90 32.46 14.12
C PHE A 13 -7.09 33.74 13.30
N LEU A 14 -7.08 33.60 11.98
CA LEU A 14 -7.26 34.69 11.04
C LEU A 14 -8.71 34.70 10.55
N ASP A 15 -9.56 35.41 11.30
CA ASP A 15 -10.90 35.78 10.86
C ASP A 15 -10.88 37.03 9.97
N ALA A 16 -10.10 36.95 8.89
CA ALA A 16 -9.90 38.05 7.96
C ALA A 16 -9.90 37.53 6.52
N CYS A 17 -10.92 37.92 5.75
CA CYS A 17 -10.93 37.85 4.29
C CYS A 17 -11.37 39.23 3.80
N ARG A 18 -10.47 39.96 3.11
CA ARG A 18 -10.58 41.42 2.88
C ARG A 18 -11.88 41.86 2.21
N ASN A 19 -12.34 43.04 2.65
CA ASN A 19 -12.69 44.16 1.78
C ASN A 19 -11.97 45.40 2.32
N GLN A 20 -11.06 46.01 1.56
CA GLN A 20 -10.85 47.46 1.53
C GLN A 20 -9.99 47.83 0.30
N GLY A 21 -10.59 48.57 -0.64
CA GLY A 21 -9.93 49.17 -1.80
C GLY A 21 -9.81 48.24 -3.02
N GLY A 22 -10.42 48.61 -4.13
CA GLY A 22 -10.58 47.79 -5.34
C GLY A 22 -9.32 47.23 -6.03
N LYS A 23 -9.61 46.31 -6.95
CA LYS A 23 -8.80 45.61 -7.98
C LYS A 23 -8.01 44.37 -7.53
N ASP A 24 -8.65 43.21 -7.75
CA ASP A 24 -8.11 41.97 -8.35
C ASP A 24 -6.65 41.57 -8.01
N GLY A 25 -6.23 41.69 -6.75
CA GLY A 25 -4.96 41.18 -6.24
C GLY A 25 -5.15 39.94 -5.36
N LEU A 26 -4.29 38.93 -5.51
CA LEU A 26 -4.22 37.74 -4.66
C LEU A 26 -4.20 38.13 -3.17
N GLY A 27 -5.14 37.58 -2.40
CA GLY A 27 -5.33 37.91 -0.98
C GLY A 27 -4.24 37.33 -0.06
N TYR A 28 -4.17 37.88 1.16
CA TYR A 28 -3.39 37.28 2.26
C TYR A 28 -3.99 35.91 2.61
N GLY A 29 -3.14 34.87 2.66
CA GLY A 29 -3.58 33.49 2.90
C GLY A 29 -2.57 32.43 2.42
N GLU A 30 -1.70 32.80 1.48
CA GLU A 30 -0.61 31.93 1.03
C GLU A 30 0.63 31.97 1.95
N GLU A 31 0.70 32.92 2.86
CA GLU A 31 1.82 33.10 3.77
C GLU A 31 2.01 31.91 4.72
N GLN A 32 3.27 31.53 4.91
CA GLN A 32 3.69 30.49 5.83
C GLN A 32 4.44 31.11 7.00
N TYR A 33 3.83 31.05 8.18
CA TYR A 33 4.46 31.54 9.40
C TYR A 33 5.21 30.38 10.07
N GLN A 34 6.52 30.31 9.84
CA GLN A 34 7.36 29.27 10.46
C GLN A 34 7.15 29.24 11.98
N GLY A 35 6.79 28.06 12.48
CA GLY A 35 6.53 27.81 13.89
C GLY A 35 5.13 28.17 14.38
N VAL A 36 4.19 28.59 13.54
CA VAL A 36 2.85 29.03 13.93
C VAL A 36 1.78 28.12 13.32
N ILE A 37 0.76 27.78 14.10
CA ILE A 37 -0.43 27.07 13.64
C ILE A 37 -1.46 28.12 13.24
N THR A 38 -1.83 28.19 11.97
CA THR A 38 -2.68 29.26 11.45
C THR A 38 -3.98 28.70 10.88
N PHE A 39 -5.09 29.04 11.52
CA PHE A 39 -6.44 28.77 11.02
C PHE A 39 -6.93 29.99 10.25
N TYR A 40 -7.32 29.78 9.01
CA TYR A 40 -7.88 30.80 8.14
C TYR A 40 -9.38 30.61 8.04
N SER A 41 -10.14 31.69 8.20
CA SER A 41 -11.60 31.68 8.19
C SER A 41 -12.24 31.34 6.85
N CYS A 42 -11.54 31.56 5.75
CA CYS A 42 -12.00 31.26 4.40
C CYS A 42 -10.81 31.05 3.45
N LYS A 43 -11.00 30.34 2.32
CA LYS A 43 -9.98 30.25 1.25
C LYS A 43 -9.74 31.61 0.61
N ALA A 44 -8.58 31.78 -0.05
CA ALA A 44 -8.16 33.06 -0.64
C ALA A 44 -9.17 33.65 -1.64
N GLU A 45 -9.94 32.80 -2.33
CA GLU A 45 -10.99 33.15 -3.28
C GLU A 45 -12.39 33.35 -2.66
N GLN A 46 -12.53 33.27 -1.34
CA GLN A 46 -13.80 33.33 -0.63
C GLN A 46 -13.89 34.55 0.29
N LYS A 47 -15.06 34.74 0.92
CA LYS A 47 -15.32 35.80 1.90
C LYS A 47 -15.73 35.18 3.24
N ALA A 48 -15.34 35.85 4.32
CA ALA A 48 -15.86 35.57 5.65
C ALA A 48 -17.20 36.29 5.85
N TRP A 49 -18.17 35.61 6.46
CA TRP A 49 -19.53 36.13 6.60
C TRP A 49 -19.93 36.32 8.06
N GLU A 50 -20.54 37.47 8.34
CA GLU A 50 -21.28 37.69 9.58
C GLU A 50 -22.70 37.17 9.49
N ILE A 51 -23.15 36.53 10.57
CA ILE A 51 -24.52 36.03 10.70
C ILE A 51 -25.26 36.96 11.67
N PRO A 52 -26.20 37.79 11.18
CA PRO A 52 -26.87 38.81 12.01
C PRO A 52 -27.55 38.23 13.25
N LYS A 53 -28.17 37.04 13.13
CA LYS A 53 -28.84 36.36 14.25
C LYS A 53 -27.86 35.94 15.36
N LEU A 54 -26.61 35.66 15.03
CA LEU A 54 -25.58 35.21 15.96
C LEU A 54 -24.72 36.36 16.49
N LYS A 55 -24.86 37.57 15.92
CA LYS A 55 -24.08 38.78 16.22
C LYS A 55 -22.56 38.56 16.15
N LYS A 56 -22.11 37.58 15.35
CA LYS A 56 -20.71 37.16 15.18
C LYS A 56 -20.48 36.62 13.76
N GLY A 57 -19.21 36.58 13.34
CA GLY A 57 -18.76 35.86 12.15
C GLY A 57 -19.07 34.37 12.24
N ALA A 58 -19.40 33.73 11.12
CA ALA A 58 -19.68 32.29 11.05
C ALA A 58 -18.49 31.47 11.58
N PHE A 59 -17.28 31.79 11.13
CA PHE A 59 -16.05 31.15 11.60
C PHE A 59 -15.82 31.36 13.10
N THR A 60 -15.91 32.59 13.60
CA THR A 60 -15.77 32.87 15.05
C THR A 60 -16.83 32.14 15.88
N HIS A 61 -18.09 32.10 15.43
CA HIS A 61 -19.15 31.39 16.14
C HIS A 61 -18.84 29.90 16.25
N THR A 62 -18.55 29.25 15.13
CA THR A 62 -18.20 27.83 15.09
C THR A 62 -16.93 27.55 15.89
N LEU A 63 -15.90 28.39 15.81
CA LEU A 63 -14.68 28.25 16.61
C LEU A 63 -14.97 28.22 18.12
N LEU A 64 -15.83 29.13 18.60
CA LEU A 64 -16.19 29.18 20.01
C LEU A 64 -16.98 27.94 20.46
N GLU A 65 -17.91 27.45 19.62
CA GLU A 65 -18.64 26.21 19.90
C GLU A 65 -17.70 24.98 19.92
N GLY A 66 -16.77 24.89 18.97
CA GLY A 66 -15.79 23.79 18.91
C GLY A 66 -14.82 23.74 20.08
N LEU A 67 -14.58 24.87 20.75
CA LEU A 67 -13.70 25.01 21.91
C LEU A 67 -14.43 24.91 23.27
N ARG A 68 -15.75 24.79 23.30
CA ARG A 68 -16.55 24.86 24.54
C ARG A 68 -16.40 23.61 25.40
N LEU A 69 -15.93 23.72 26.65
CA LEU A 69 -15.77 22.58 27.56
C LEU A 69 -17.11 21.91 27.93
N GLY A 70 -17.18 20.58 27.85
CA GLY A 70 -18.34 19.78 28.32
C GLY A 70 -19.39 19.43 27.25
N VAL A 71 -19.19 19.79 25.98
CA VAL A 71 -20.06 19.39 24.87
C VAL A 71 -19.59 18.05 24.28
N LYS A 72 -20.51 17.17 23.91
CA LYS A 72 -20.20 15.88 23.27
C LYS A 72 -19.59 16.16 21.89
N GLY A 73 -18.27 16.03 21.75
CA GLY A 73 -17.55 16.30 20.50
C GLY A 73 -16.46 17.39 20.56
N ASN A 74 -16.04 17.81 21.75
CA ASN A 74 -14.98 18.80 21.92
C ASN A 74 -13.72 18.53 21.09
N CYS A 75 -13.22 19.59 20.44
CA CYS A 75 -12.04 19.52 19.60
C CYS A 75 -10.77 19.66 20.43
N ALA A 76 -10.26 18.53 20.93
CA ALA A 76 -9.13 18.51 21.85
C ALA A 76 -7.77 18.74 21.18
N ALA A 77 -7.66 18.60 19.86
CA ALA A 77 -6.43 18.79 19.10
C ALA A 77 -6.64 19.68 17.87
N VAL A 78 -5.54 20.20 17.33
CA VAL A 78 -5.55 21.13 16.18
C VAL A 78 -6.24 20.52 14.95
N HIS A 79 -5.94 19.26 14.61
CA HIS A 79 -6.57 18.58 13.48
C HIS A 79 -8.06 18.30 13.69
N THR A 80 -8.49 18.00 14.92
CA THR A 80 -9.91 17.80 15.24
C THR A 80 -10.68 19.12 15.16
N LEU A 81 -10.10 20.21 15.66
CA LEU A 81 -10.68 21.56 15.53
C LEU A 81 -10.77 21.99 14.07
N HIS A 82 -9.73 21.73 13.27
CA HIS A 82 -9.75 22.05 11.84
C HIS A 82 -10.88 21.33 11.11
N ARG A 83 -11.03 20.02 11.34
CA ARG A 83 -12.10 19.23 10.72
C ARG A 83 -13.49 19.71 11.12
N TYR A 84 -13.66 20.09 12.39
CA TYR A 84 -14.91 20.64 12.87
C TYR A 84 -15.25 21.97 12.17
N LEU A 85 -14.29 22.89 12.10
CA LEU A 85 -14.45 24.16 11.40
C LEU A 85 -14.75 23.95 9.90
N GLU A 86 -14.02 23.05 9.24
CA GLU A 86 -14.19 22.74 7.81
C GLU A 86 -15.58 22.22 7.49
N ASN A 87 -16.20 21.48 8.41
CA ASN A 87 -17.54 20.91 8.21
C ASN A 87 -18.67 21.86 8.63
N GLU A 88 -18.52 22.57 9.75
CA GLU A 88 -19.62 23.30 10.38
C GLU A 88 -19.74 24.74 9.87
N VAL A 89 -18.65 25.39 9.45
CA VAL A 89 -18.72 26.76 8.90
C VAL A 89 -19.52 26.80 7.58
N PRO A 90 -19.30 25.90 6.60
CA PRO A 90 -20.12 25.88 5.38
C PRO A 90 -21.60 25.59 5.66
N LYS A 91 -21.90 24.68 6.59
CA LYS A 91 -23.27 24.33 6.99
C LYS A 91 -23.98 25.53 7.63
N LEU A 92 -23.32 26.19 8.58
CA LEU A 92 -23.87 27.36 9.26
C LEU A 92 -24.17 28.48 8.26
N ASN A 93 -23.29 28.69 7.27
CA ASN A 93 -23.56 29.63 6.20
C ASN A 93 -24.76 29.22 5.34
N GLN A 94 -24.86 27.95 4.97
CA GLN A 94 -25.99 27.42 4.21
C GLN A 94 -27.33 27.63 4.95
N GLU A 95 -27.38 27.34 6.25
CA GLU A 95 -28.56 27.51 7.10
C GLU A 95 -29.01 28.98 7.20
N HIS A 96 -28.06 29.91 7.11
CA HIS A 96 -28.30 31.34 7.19
C HIS A 96 -28.32 32.06 5.82
N GLY A 97 -28.38 31.31 4.72
CA GLY A 97 -28.46 31.85 3.36
C GLY A 97 -27.23 32.66 2.93
N LYS A 98 -26.05 32.34 3.47
CA LYS A 98 -24.77 32.96 3.12
C LYS A 98 -24.01 32.11 2.09
N PRO A 99 -23.20 32.73 1.21
CA PRO A 99 -22.30 32.00 0.32
C PRO A 99 -21.33 31.09 1.08
N ILE A 100 -20.84 30.07 0.38
CA ILE A 100 -19.92 29.06 0.93
C ILE A 100 -18.66 29.73 1.47
N GLN A 101 -18.26 29.34 2.68
CA GLN A 101 -17.05 29.76 3.37
C GLN A 101 -16.35 28.51 3.89
N ASN A 102 -15.20 28.18 3.31
CA ASN A 102 -14.42 27.00 3.65
C ASN A 102 -13.17 27.44 4.42
N PRO A 103 -13.10 27.21 5.74
CA PRO A 103 -11.90 27.48 6.49
C PRO A 103 -10.80 26.47 6.16
N TYR A 104 -9.54 26.85 6.33
CA TYR A 104 -8.40 25.96 6.13
C TYR A 104 -7.31 26.18 7.19
N LEU A 105 -6.39 25.22 7.30
CA LEU A 105 -5.31 25.21 8.28
C LEU A 105 -3.94 25.20 7.59
N LYS A 106 -2.99 25.96 8.13
CA LYS A 106 -1.55 25.77 7.89
C LYS A 106 -0.84 25.51 9.22
N ALA A 107 -0.21 24.35 9.33
CA ALA A 107 0.60 23.99 10.48
C ALA A 107 2.05 23.82 10.05
N ASP A 108 2.95 24.69 10.49
CA ASP A 108 4.38 24.62 10.17
C ASP A 108 5.24 24.51 11.43
N PRO A 109 6.05 23.45 11.57
CA PRO A 109 6.09 22.23 10.75
C PRO A 109 4.79 21.39 10.80
N PRO A 110 4.52 20.52 9.80
CA PRO A 110 3.25 19.78 9.67
C PRO A 110 2.81 19.03 10.92
N TYR A 111 3.74 18.48 11.70
CA TYR A 111 3.43 17.76 12.94
C TYR A 111 2.70 18.60 13.99
N LYS A 112 2.72 19.94 13.87
CA LYS A 112 1.97 20.82 14.75
C LYS A 112 0.45 20.63 14.63
N MET A 113 -0.05 19.99 13.57
CA MET A 113 -1.45 19.59 13.43
C MET A 113 -1.95 18.66 14.56
N TYR A 114 -1.05 18.00 15.27
CA TYR A 114 -1.38 17.08 16.36
C TYR A 114 -1.30 17.72 17.74
N TYR A 115 -1.09 19.05 17.81
CA TYR A 115 -1.01 19.72 19.11
C TYR A 115 -2.36 19.68 19.80
N ILE A 116 -2.32 19.40 21.09
CA ILE A 116 -3.48 19.39 21.95
C ILE A 116 -3.80 20.82 22.34
N LEU A 117 -5.04 21.21 22.06
CA LEU A 117 -5.60 22.52 22.39
C LEU A 117 -6.25 22.50 23.76
N LEU A 118 -6.94 21.41 24.09
CA LEU A 118 -7.74 21.27 25.30
C LEU A 118 -7.40 19.93 25.99
N PRO A 119 -6.35 19.88 26.84
CA PRO A 119 -5.90 18.66 27.51
C PRO A 119 -7.01 17.93 28.28
N GLN A 120 -7.94 18.68 28.87
CA GLN A 120 -9.06 18.14 29.65
C GLN A 120 -10.16 17.47 28.80
N SER A 121 -10.09 17.55 27.47
CA SER A 121 -11.08 16.96 26.55
C SER A 121 -10.47 15.93 25.59
N VAL A 122 -9.20 15.54 25.80
CA VAL A 122 -8.47 14.62 24.91
C VAL A 122 -9.06 13.21 24.96
N ASN A 123 -9.27 12.61 23.79
CA ASN A 123 -9.72 11.22 23.66
C ASN A 123 -8.57 10.28 23.28
N ILE A 124 -8.84 8.97 23.32
CA ILE A 124 -7.85 7.91 23.02
C ILE A 124 -7.29 8.03 21.59
N SER A 125 -8.10 8.43 20.61
CA SER A 125 -7.66 8.58 19.21
C SER A 125 -6.61 9.68 19.04
N ASP A 126 -6.76 10.79 19.77
CA ASP A 126 -5.80 11.91 19.75
C ASP A 126 -4.44 11.48 20.34
N ILE A 127 -4.47 10.72 21.44
CA ILE A 127 -3.27 10.18 22.08
C ILE A 127 -2.57 9.18 21.16
N LEU A 128 -3.32 8.31 20.48
CA LEU A 128 -2.76 7.32 19.55
C LEU A 128 -2.04 7.97 18.37
N CYS A 129 -2.56 9.07 17.82
CA CYS A 129 -1.89 9.81 16.74
C CYS A 129 -0.56 10.41 17.23
N LEU A 130 -0.53 11.00 18.42
CA LEU A 130 0.70 11.54 19.02
C LEU A 130 1.76 10.47 19.26
N LYS A 131 1.36 9.30 19.76
CA LYS A 131 2.26 8.14 19.95
C LYS A 131 2.84 7.66 18.62
N PHE A 132 2.02 7.62 17.58
CA PHE A 132 2.45 7.22 16.25
C PHE A 132 3.50 8.18 15.68
N GLU A 133 3.27 9.49 15.76
CA GLU A 133 4.21 10.51 15.29
C GLU A 133 5.50 10.56 16.14
N ALA A 134 5.38 10.34 17.45
CA ALA A 134 6.56 10.26 18.33
C ALA A 134 7.45 9.06 17.95
N LEU A 135 6.83 7.92 17.65
CA LEU A 135 7.53 6.74 17.13
C LEU A 135 8.09 6.99 15.73
N HIS A 136 7.35 7.69 14.86
CA HIS A 136 7.78 8.05 13.53
C HIS A 136 9.03 8.94 13.55
N ALA A 137 9.05 9.98 14.39
CA ALA A 137 10.22 10.84 14.58
C ALA A 137 11.40 10.07 15.18
N GLU A 138 11.15 9.12 16.09
CA GLU A 138 12.19 8.27 16.67
C GLU A 138 12.82 7.31 15.65
N VAL A 139 12.03 6.82 14.69
CA VAL A 139 12.47 5.95 13.60
C VAL A 139 13.25 6.74 12.54
N ASN A 140 12.91 8.01 12.31
CA ASN A 140 13.60 8.90 11.37
C ASN A 140 14.80 9.64 12.00
N ASP A 141 15.25 9.23 13.20
CA ASP A 141 16.35 9.84 13.96
C ASP A 141 16.20 11.35 14.27
N ASP A 142 14.98 11.89 14.19
CA ASP A 142 14.62 13.19 14.73
C ASP A 142 14.29 13.05 16.23
N LEU A 143 15.34 12.75 16.99
CA LEU A 143 15.24 12.43 18.42
C LEU A 143 14.69 13.59 19.25
N GLU A 144 14.93 14.83 18.82
CA GLU A 144 14.42 16.03 19.50
C GLU A 144 12.90 16.17 19.28
N LEU A 145 12.41 15.97 18.06
CA LEU A 145 10.98 15.95 17.79
C LEU A 145 10.29 14.78 18.50
N ALA A 146 10.87 13.58 18.42
CA ALA A 146 10.35 12.39 19.07
C ALA A 146 10.20 12.60 20.57
N LYS A 147 11.22 13.18 21.23
CA LYS A 147 11.20 13.48 22.66
C LYS A 147 10.09 14.49 22.98
N LYS A 148 9.96 15.57 22.20
CA LYS A 148 8.89 16.56 22.38
C LYS A 148 7.50 15.95 22.24
N LEU A 149 7.31 15.01 21.31
CA LEU A 149 6.04 14.33 21.10
C LEU A 149 5.73 13.33 22.23
N TRP A 150 6.71 12.55 22.71
CA TRP A 150 6.51 11.68 23.88
C TRP A 150 6.22 12.45 25.16
N ILE A 151 6.87 13.60 25.38
CA ILE A 151 6.54 14.50 26.51
C ILE A 151 5.09 14.98 26.42
N ARG A 152 4.57 15.25 25.21
CA ARG A 152 3.16 15.64 25.04
C ARG A 152 2.20 14.51 25.33
N VAL A 153 2.55 13.27 25.00
CA VAL A 153 1.76 12.10 25.42
C VAL A 153 1.73 12.02 26.95
N LEU A 154 2.87 12.21 27.62
CA LEU A 154 2.95 12.20 29.09
C LEU A 154 2.24 13.39 29.76
N ALA A 155 2.14 14.52 29.09
CA ALA A 155 1.40 15.68 29.58
C ALA A 155 -0.12 15.42 29.64
N VAL A 156 -0.63 14.47 28.86
CA VAL A 156 -2.04 14.04 28.88
C VAL A 156 -2.24 12.82 29.75
N ASP A 157 -1.39 11.81 29.55
CA ASP A 157 -1.39 10.56 30.27
C ASP A 157 0.00 10.32 30.87
N HIS A 158 0.18 10.84 32.09
CA HIS A 158 1.43 10.76 32.84
C HIS A 158 1.90 9.33 33.12
N LYS A 159 1.02 8.32 32.99
CA LYS A 159 1.34 6.90 33.18
C LYS A 159 1.47 6.14 31.86
N ASP A 160 1.51 6.83 30.73
CA ASP A 160 1.57 6.17 29.45
C ASP A 160 2.88 5.40 29.26
N ASN A 161 2.77 4.06 29.30
CA ASN A 161 3.92 3.17 29.21
C ASN A 161 4.69 3.32 27.89
N HIS A 162 4.02 3.62 26.77
CA HIS A 162 4.69 3.78 25.49
C HIS A 162 5.55 5.04 25.44
N ALA A 163 5.06 6.14 26.02
CA ALA A 163 5.80 7.39 26.10
C ALA A 163 6.97 7.33 27.09
N LEU A 164 6.77 6.69 28.25
CA LEU A 164 7.86 6.42 29.19
C LEU A 164 8.98 5.58 28.54
N LEU A 165 8.60 4.53 27.81
CA LEU A 165 9.56 3.70 27.07
C LEU A 165 10.21 4.46 25.89
N GLY A 166 9.46 5.30 25.18
CA GLY A 166 9.98 6.14 24.10
C GLY A 166 11.05 7.11 24.57
N ILE A 167 10.81 7.81 25.69
CA ILE A 167 11.83 8.68 26.29
C ILE A 167 13.07 7.88 26.72
N LYS A 168 12.89 6.68 27.31
CA LYS A 168 14.02 5.80 27.65
C LYS A 168 14.83 5.40 26.41
N ARG A 169 14.19 5.00 25.32
CA ARG A 169 14.87 4.64 24.06
C ARG A 169 15.65 5.81 23.47
N ILE A 170 15.06 7.01 23.46
CA ILE A 170 15.74 8.21 22.97
C ILE A 170 16.98 8.55 23.80
N ASN A 171 16.88 8.42 25.13
CA ASN A 171 18.02 8.65 26.03
C ASN A 171 19.17 7.65 25.83
N ILE A 172 18.90 6.46 25.26
CA ILE A 172 19.92 5.47 24.86
C ILE A 172 20.50 5.80 23.47
N LYS A 173 19.65 6.20 22.51
CA LYS A 173 20.06 6.53 21.14
C LYS A 173 20.91 7.79 21.05
N LYS A 174 20.65 8.80 21.88
CA LYS A 174 21.33 10.11 21.79
C LYS A 174 22.85 10.01 22.07
N PRO A 175 23.32 9.31 23.13
CA PRO A 175 24.75 9.04 23.32
C PRO A 175 25.40 8.23 22.18
N GLN A 176 24.68 7.25 21.63
CA GLN A 176 25.19 6.42 20.52
C GLN A 176 25.36 7.23 19.22
N LYS A 177 24.44 8.15 18.93
CA LYS A 177 24.54 9.05 17.77
C LYS A 177 25.71 10.02 17.90
N ILE A 178 25.91 10.61 19.09
CA ILE A 178 27.06 11.49 19.35
C ILE A 178 28.38 10.71 19.17
N LEU A 179 28.45 9.48 19.67
CA LEU A 179 29.61 8.62 19.49
C LEU A 179 29.85 8.30 18.00
N ALA A 180 28.80 8.01 17.24
CA ALA A 180 28.89 7.76 15.80
C ALA A 180 29.32 9.00 15.00
N GLU A 181 28.84 10.19 15.36
CA GLU A 181 29.24 11.45 14.73
C GLU A 181 30.71 11.80 15.05
N ILE A 182 31.16 11.57 16.29
CA ILE A 182 32.58 11.71 16.67
C ILE A 182 33.45 10.74 15.87
N ILE A 183 33.03 9.49 15.73
CA ILE A 183 33.75 8.47 14.94
C ILE A 183 33.79 8.88 13.46
N ALA A 184 32.69 9.38 12.90
CA ALA A 184 32.63 9.85 11.52
C ALA A 184 33.52 11.08 11.29
N PHE A 185 33.55 12.01 12.25
CA PHE A 185 34.44 13.18 12.22
C PHE A 185 35.92 12.77 12.28
N ILE A 186 36.29 11.84 13.17
CA ILE A 186 37.64 11.28 13.25
C ILE A 186 38.02 10.55 11.96
N GLY A 187 37.08 9.78 11.37
CA GLY A 187 37.27 9.11 10.09
C GLY A 187 37.52 10.07 8.93
N ALA A 188 36.82 11.22 8.90
CA ALA A 188 37.08 12.28 7.93
C ALA A 188 38.43 12.98 8.15
N PHE A 189 38.81 13.19 9.42
CA PHE A 189 40.09 13.81 9.79
C PHE A 189 41.31 12.94 9.44
N LEU A 190 41.15 11.62 9.50
CA LEU A 190 42.18 10.64 9.11
C LEU A 190 42.31 10.43 7.59
N ASN A 191 41.33 10.88 6.80
CA ASN A 191 41.32 10.79 5.33
C ASN A 191 41.87 12.04 4.61
N VAL A 192 42.42 13.01 5.34
CA VAL A 192 43.09 14.17 4.75
C VAL A 192 44.51 13.76 4.31
N ALA A 193 44.76 13.77 3.00
CA ALA A 193 46.08 13.53 2.43
C ALA A 193 47.12 14.53 2.98
N PRO A 194 48.35 14.08 3.30
CA PRO A 194 49.36 14.99 3.83
C PRO A 194 49.84 15.94 2.73
N ALA A 195 49.63 17.25 2.94
CA ALA A 195 50.32 18.28 2.20
C ALA A 195 51.81 18.30 2.63
N SER A 196 52.69 18.29 1.64
CA SER A 196 54.14 18.28 1.77
C SER A 196 54.69 19.57 2.41
N LYS A 197 55.52 19.43 3.45
CA LYS A 197 56.97 19.77 3.49
C LYS A 197 57.49 19.81 4.93
N GLU A 198 58.78 19.50 5.03
CA GLU A 198 59.61 19.16 6.20
C GLU A 198 59.59 20.15 7.38
N THR A 199 59.79 19.65 8.60
CA THR A 199 60.97 20.01 9.44
C THR A 199 61.08 19.14 10.71
N THR A 200 62.31 19.07 11.18
CA THR A 200 62.92 18.04 12.02
C THR A 200 62.55 18.16 13.51
N THR A 201 61.38 17.68 13.94
CA THR A 201 61.11 17.44 15.38
C THR A 201 60.07 16.34 15.60
N THR A 202 60.27 15.16 15.02
CA THR A 202 59.24 14.09 15.13
C THR A 202 59.82 12.68 15.04
N LYS A 203 60.80 12.33 15.90
CA LYS A 203 61.28 10.93 15.99
C LYS A 203 60.66 10.12 17.14
N HIS A 204 60.08 10.75 18.17
CA HIS A 204 59.45 10.01 19.28
C HIS A 204 57.92 9.84 19.15
N ILE A 205 57.24 10.64 18.32
CA ILE A 205 55.80 10.50 18.07
C ILE A 205 55.50 9.49 16.95
N VAL A 206 56.47 9.22 16.07
CA VAL A 206 56.30 8.27 14.94
C VAL A 206 56.35 6.81 15.42
N PHE A 207 57.19 6.48 16.42
CA PHE A 207 57.27 5.10 16.94
C PHE A 207 56.04 4.69 17.76
N ALA A 208 55.42 5.61 18.51
CA ALA A 208 54.18 5.35 19.24
C ALA A 208 52.96 5.23 18.31
N ARG A 209 52.97 5.88 17.15
CA ARG A 209 51.92 5.75 16.12
C ARG A 209 52.01 4.44 15.34
N ILE A 210 53.22 3.92 15.11
CA ILE A 210 53.39 2.66 14.38
C ILE A 210 52.92 1.48 15.23
N LEU A 211 53.24 1.41 16.53
CA LEU A 211 52.87 0.28 17.39
C LEU A 211 51.35 0.17 17.66
N VAL A 212 50.66 1.31 17.80
CA VAL A 212 49.20 1.35 17.94
C VAL A 212 48.52 1.08 16.60
N ALA A 213 49.07 1.57 15.47
CA ALA A 213 48.54 1.29 14.15
C ALA A 213 48.65 -0.19 13.75
N THR A 214 49.73 -0.92 14.08
CA THR A 214 49.84 -2.36 13.78
C THR A 214 48.90 -3.22 14.62
N VAL A 215 48.73 -2.92 15.90
CA VAL A 215 47.80 -3.70 16.77
C VAL A 215 46.33 -3.42 16.40
N PHE A 216 45.99 -2.18 16.03
CA PHE A 216 44.64 -1.83 15.54
C PHE A 216 44.37 -2.34 14.13
N SER A 217 45.36 -2.30 13.23
CA SER A 217 45.18 -2.82 11.86
C SER A 217 45.11 -4.34 11.82
N VAL A 218 45.80 -5.09 12.68
CA VAL A 218 45.63 -6.55 12.78
C VAL A 218 44.25 -6.92 13.36
N GLY A 219 43.75 -6.19 14.37
CA GLY A 219 42.42 -6.39 14.94
C GLY A 219 41.28 -6.05 13.96
N VAL A 220 41.38 -4.92 13.26
CA VAL A 220 40.43 -4.50 12.23
C VAL A 220 40.51 -5.40 10.99
N TYR A 221 41.71 -5.82 10.56
CA TYR A 221 41.90 -6.79 9.48
C TYR A 221 41.21 -8.12 9.83
N HIS A 222 41.37 -8.61 11.07
CA HIS A 222 40.72 -9.86 11.48
C HIS A 222 39.18 -9.76 11.53
N GLN A 223 38.62 -8.58 11.85
CA GLN A 223 37.17 -8.29 11.79
C GLN A 223 36.64 -8.12 10.35
N VAL A 224 37.40 -7.46 9.48
CA VAL A 224 37.08 -7.24 8.06
C VAL A 224 37.12 -8.54 7.25
N PHE A 225 37.87 -9.56 7.66
CA PHE A 225 37.93 -10.86 6.98
C PHE A 225 37.12 -11.99 7.66
N ARG A 226 36.57 -11.76 8.86
CA ARG A 226 35.68 -12.73 9.52
C ARG A 226 34.37 -12.89 8.74
N THR A 227 33.94 -14.12 8.48
CA THR A 227 32.59 -14.40 7.95
C THR A 227 31.55 -14.17 9.05
N CYS A 228 30.42 -13.55 8.71
CA CYS A 228 29.37 -13.29 9.69
C CYS A 228 28.63 -14.57 10.09
N PRO A 229 28.11 -14.64 11.33
CA PRO A 229 27.17 -15.67 11.75
C PRO A 229 25.97 -15.80 10.80
N LEU A 230 25.34 -16.97 10.80
CA LEU A 230 24.16 -17.26 9.98
C LEU A 230 23.03 -16.27 10.27
N GLY A 231 22.63 -15.51 9.24
CA GLY A 231 21.56 -14.51 9.36
C GLY A 231 22.07 -13.10 9.67
N GLU A 232 23.37 -12.85 9.54
CA GLU A 232 23.97 -11.52 9.68
C GLU A 232 24.73 -11.11 8.40
N LYS A 233 24.75 -9.80 8.09
CA LYS A 233 25.57 -9.21 7.02
C LYS A 233 26.49 -8.13 7.61
N LYS A 234 27.63 -7.92 6.97
CA LYS A 234 28.53 -6.81 7.33
C LYS A 234 27.89 -5.47 7.03
N GLU A 235 27.61 -4.70 8.06
CA GLU A 235 27.38 -3.26 7.95
C GLU A 235 28.72 -2.53 7.99
N LEU A 236 28.87 -1.56 7.07
CA LEU A 236 30.07 -0.74 6.91
C LEU A 236 31.38 -1.55 6.74
N GLY A 237 31.28 -2.82 6.33
CA GLY A 237 32.43 -3.71 6.09
C GLY A 237 33.10 -4.30 7.34
N ILE A 238 32.60 -3.99 8.55
CA ILE A 238 33.31 -4.28 9.81
C ILE A 238 32.45 -5.05 10.82
N PHE A 239 31.16 -4.73 10.94
CA PHE A 239 30.29 -5.31 11.97
C PHE A 239 29.26 -6.26 11.37
N CYS A 240 29.13 -7.45 11.93
CA CYS A 240 28.02 -8.33 11.60
C CYS A 240 26.78 -7.85 12.36
N ALA A 241 25.74 -7.49 11.62
CA ALA A 241 24.44 -7.11 12.15
C ALA A 241 23.40 -8.08 11.62
N VAL A 242 22.35 -8.34 12.43
CA VAL A 242 21.18 -9.14 12.01
C VAL A 242 20.72 -8.65 10.65
N ASP A 243 20.63 -9.57 9.69
CA ASP A 243 20.13 -9.31 8.35
C ASP A 243 18.63 -8.96 8.44
N THR A 244 18.39 -7.68 8.69
CA THR A 244 17.06 -7.07 8.67
C THR A 244 16.54 -6.87 7.24
N SER A 245 17.32 -7.25 6.21
CA SER A 245 16.87 -7.09 4.83
C SER A 245 15.57 -7.84 4.64
N ARG A 246 14.62 -7.19 3.99
CA ARG A 246 13.32 -7.79 3.69
C ARG A 246 13.34 -8.49 2.35
N ILE A 247 14.52 -8.94 1.93
CA ILE A 247 14.85 -9.42 0.60
C ILE A 247 15.58 -10.75 0.74
N SER A 248 15.21 -11.75 -0.04
CA SER A 248 15.84 -13.07 -0.10
C SER A 248 16.05 -13.49 -1.55
N ARG A 249 17.20 -14.08 -1.82
CA ARG A 249 17.49 -14.77 -3.09
C ARG A 249 17.53 -16.29 -2.91
N GLY A 250 17.08 -16.78 -1.75
CA GLY A 250 17.22 -18.18 -1.31
C GLY A 250 18.06 -18.35 -0.05
N ASP A 251 18.47 -17.25 0.57
CA ASP A 251 19.30 -17.21 1.77
C ASP A 251 18.48 -17.11 3.07
N LYS A 252 17.15 -16.98 2.99
CA LYS A 252 16.24 -17.13 4.14
C LYS A 252 14.84 -17.51 3.70
N THR A 253 14.04 -18.06 4.61
CA THR A 253 12.61 -18.31 4.37
C THR A 253 11.75 -17.13 4.85
N PHE A 254 10.75 -16.77 4.07
CA PHE A 254 9.65 -15.88 4.49
C PHE A 254 8.45 -16.65 5.06
N PHE A 255 8.46 -17.99 5.00
CA PHE A 255 7.39 -18.85 5.49
C PHE A 255 7.91 -19.86 6.54
N PRO A 256 8.46 -19.39 7.68
CA PRO A 256 9.05 -20.26 8.71
C PRO A 256 8.06 -21.21 9.39
N ASN A 257 6.75 -20.95 9.24
CA ASN A 257 5.67 -21.81 9.72
C ASN A 257 5.50 -23.06 8.86
N ILE A 258 5.95 -23.04 7.59
CA ILE A 258 6.02 -24.23 6.75
C ILE A 258 7.32 -24.95 7.11
N LYS A 259 7.20 -26.10 7.78
CA LYS A 259 8.35 -26.91 8.18
C LYS A 259 8.85 -27.73 7.00
N ASN A 260 10.11 -27.54 6.62
CA ASN A 260 10.75 -28.27 5.54
C ASN A 260 12.27 -28.33 5.79
N ILE A 261 12.76 -29.46 6.31
CA ILE A 261 14.18 -29.60 6.67
C ILE A 261 15.10 -29.49 5.46
N ASN A 262 14.66 -30.01 4.30
CA ASN A 262 15.42 -29.97 3.05
C ASN A 262 15.56 -28.53 2.55
N ARG A 263 14.53 -27.68 2.71
CA ARG A 263 14.63 -26.24 2.44
C ARG A 263 15.71 -25.61 3.31
N ASP A 264 15.67 -25.84 4.62
CA ASP A 264 16.57 -25.16 5.57
C ASP A 264 18.04 -25.58 5.35
N GLN A 265 18.27 -26.86 5.02
CA GLN A 265 19.57 -27.34 4.56
C GLN A 265 19.97 -26.75 3.21
N GLY A 266 19.05 -26.66 2.25
CA GLY A 266 19.27 -26.05 0.94
C GLY A 266 19.69 -24.58 1.04
N ILE A 267 19.03 -23.80 1.91
CA ILE A 267 19.39 -22.41 2.24
C ILE A 267 20.84 -22.35 2.75
N THR A 268 21.23 -23.29 3.61
CA THR A 268 22.59 -23.36 4.17
C THR A 268 23.63 -23.63 3.09
N GLU A 269 23.37 -24.56 2.19
CA GLU A 269 24.29 -24.89 1.08
C GLU A 269 24.35 -23.78 0.03
N LEU A 270 23.23 -23.11 -0.26
CA LEU A 270 23.18 -21.94 -1.14
C LEU A 270 24.09 -20.81 -0.60
N LYS A 271 24.04 -20.53 0.71
CA LYS A 271 24.91 -19.54 1.36
C LYS A 271 26.39 -19.88 1.27
N ARG A 272 26.72 -21.18 1.23
CA ARG A 272 28.09 -21.67 1.06
C ARG A 272 28.59 -21.65 -0.39
N GLY A 273 27.72 -21.31 -1.35
CA GLY A 273 28.03 -21.38 -2.78
C GLY A 273 27.99 -22.80 -3.34
N ASN A 274 27.51 -23.79 -2.57
CA ASN A 274 27.40 -25.18 -2.99
C ASN A 274 26.13 -25.40 -3.82
N TYR A 275 26.06 -24.77 -5.00
CA TYR A 275 24.82 -24.68 -5.77
C TYR A 275 24.25 -26.04 -6.15
N LYS A 276 25.06 -26.99 -6.63
CA LYS A 276 24.59 -28.36 -6.97
C LYS A 276 23.88 -29.04 -5.81
N LYS A 277 24.49 -29.03 -4.62
CA LYS A 277 23.89 -29.62 -3.42
C LYS A 277 22.63 -28.86 -2.97
N ALA A 278 22.62 -27.53 -3.11
CA ALA A 278 21.42 -26.73 -2.84
C ALA A 278 20.28 -27.07 -3.81
N ILE A 279 20.56 -27.30 -5.10
CA ILE A 279 19.58 -27.71 -6.11
C ILE A 279 18.92 -29.04 -5.73
N ASP A 280 19.73 -30.02 -5.29
CA ASP A 280 19.22 -31.33 -4.87
C ASP A 280 18.33 -31.20 -3.63
N LEU A 281 18.80 -30.48 -2.60
CA LEU A 281 18.05 -30.25 -1.36
C LEU A 281 16.75 -29.49 -1.60
N PHE A 282 16.76 -28.43 -2.42
CA PHE A 282 15.52 -27.74 -2.78
C PHE A 282 14.60 -28.62 -3.63
N GLY A 283 15.15 -29.52 -4.46
CA GLY A 283 14.37 -30.51 -5.19
C GLY A 283 13.63 -31.47 -4.27
N GLU A 284 14.29 -31.98 -3.23
CA GLU A 284 13.63 -32.76 -2.18
C GLU A 284 12.62 -31.92 -1.40
N ALA A 285 12.92 -30.64 -1.14
CA ALA A 285 11.98 -29.72 -0.49
C ALA A 285 10.69 -29.52 -1.31
N VAL A 286 10.80 -29.39 -2.64
CA VAL A 286 9.66 -29.30 -3.58
C VAL A 286 8.85 -30.60 -3.56
N LYS A 287 9.50 -31.77 -3.50
CA LYS A 287 8.78 -33.06 -3.41
C LYS A 287 7.97 -33.17 -2.11
N VAL A 288 8.53 -32.71 -0.99
CA VAL A 288 7.85 -32.70 0.32
C VAL A 288 6.60 -31.81 0.31
N ASN A 289 6.69 -30.62 -0.27
CA ASN A 289 5.54 -29.74 -0.41
C ASN A 289 5.54 -29.05 -1.78
N ARG A 290 4.89 -29.69 -2.75
CA ARG A 290 4.79 -29.17 -4.11
C ARG A 290 4.00 -27.86 -4.22
N ASN A 291 3.22 -27.51 -3.19
CA ASN A 291 2.43 -26.30 -3.17
C ASN A 291 3.16 -25.09 -2.56
N ASP A 292 4.43 -25.28 -2.15
CA ASP A 292 5.30 -24.22 -1.63
C ASP A 292 6.08 -23.57 -2.80
N PRO A 293 5.72 -22.34 -3.22
CA PRO A 293 6.40 -21.69 -4.33
C PRO A 293 7.80 -21.16 -3.96
N GLU A 294 8.08 -20.93 -2.67
CA GLU A 294 9.36 -20.38 -2.24
C GLU A 294 10.50 -21.37 -2.55
N VAL A 295 10.29 -22.65 -2.25
CA VAL A 295 11.30 -23.69 -2.48
C VAL A 295 11.57 -23.92 -3.97
N LEU A 296 10.57 -23.78 -4.84
CA LEU A 296 10.76 -23.88 -6.29
C LEU A 296 11.55 -22.68 -6.82
N ILE A 297 11.25 -21.46 -6.33
CA ILE A 297 12.05 -20.27 -6.67
C ILE A 297 13.50 -20.45 -6.22
N TYR A 298 13.74 -20.94 -5.00
CA TYR A 298 15.09 -21.12 -4.48
C TYR A 298 15.87 -22.21 -5.22
N GLN A 299 15.19 -23.29 -5.62
CA GLN A 299 15.77 -24.28 -6.52
C GLN A 299 16.23 -23.64 -7.84
N ASN A 300 15.35 -22.83 -8.46
CA ASN A 300 15.66 -22.17 -9.73
C ASN A 300 16.73 -21.08 -9.60
N ASN A 301 16.78 -20.36 -8.50
CA ASN A 301 17.86 -19.42 -8.21
C ASN A 301 19.20 -20.15 -8.06
N ALA A 302 19.23 -21.30 -7.37
CA ALA A 302 20.43 -22.11 -7.26
C ALA A 302 20.92 -22.60 -8.63
N ARG A 303 20.00 -23.06 -9.50
CA ARG A 303 20.30 -23.43 -10.91
C ARG A 303 20.85 -22.24 -11.70
N ALA A 304 20.25 -21.07 -11.56
CA ALA A 304 20.66 -19.87 -12.27
C ALA A 304 22.07 -19.42 -11.85
N ARG A 305 22.41 -19.56 -10.57
CA ARG A 305 23.77 -19.28 -10.07
C ARG A 305 24.80 -20.32 -10.48
N ASP A 306 24.42 -21.61 -10.52
CA ASP A 306 25.30 -22.69 -10.99
C ASP A 306 25.70 -22.49 -12.47
N LYS A 307 24.76 -22.00 -13.30
CA LYS A 307 25.02 -21.63 -14.69
C LYS A 307 25.85 -20.34 -14.84
N GLY A 308 25.74 -19.43 -13.89
CA GLY A 308 26.40 -18.12 -13.89
C GLY A 308 25.62 -17.04 -14.66
N SER A 309 25.92 -15.78 -14.34
CA SER A 309 25.36 -14.58 -15.01
C SER A 309 23.82 -14.55 -15.16
N PRO A 310 23.04 -14.74 -14.09
CA PRO A 310 21.58 -14.79 -14.19
C PRO A 310 20.98 -13.44 -14.62
N PHE A 311 19.80 -13.50 -15.26
CA PHE A 311 18.90 -12.35 -15.37
C PHE A 311 18.17 -12.20 -14.04
N GLN A 312 18.19 -11.03 -13.41
CA GLN A 312 17.59 -10.87 -12.10
C GLN A 312 16.36 -9.98 -12.14
N VAL A 313 15.27 -10.48 -11.58
CA VAL A 313 14.02 -9.73 -11.41
C VAL A 313 13.56 -9.85 -9.97
N ALA A 314 12.99 -8.79 -9.42
CA ALA A 314 12.43 -8.82 -8.09
C ALA A 314 10.93 -9.10 -8.14
N VAL A 315 10.41 -9.85 -7.16
CA VAL A 315 8.99 -9.94 -6.86
C VAL A 315 8.74 -9.36 -5.48
N VAL A 316 7.84 -8.38 -5.36
CA VAL A 316 7.52 -7.74 -4.08
C VAL A 316 6.14 -8.16 -3.60
N ILE A 317 6.14 -8.94 -2.52
CA ILE A 317 4.96 -9.50 -1.86
C ILE A 317 4.69 -8.81 -0.51
N SER A 318 3.48 -9.01 0.00
CA SER A 318 3.05 -8.48 1.30
C SER A 318 2.67 -9.61 2.23
N ILE A 319 3.53 -9.98 3.19
CA ILE A 319 3.22 -11.03 4.16
C ILE A 319 2.78 -10.41 5.48
N THR A 320 1.55 -10.74 5.88
CA THR A 320 0.90 -10.46 7.16
C THR A 320 -0.01 -11.64 7.49
N ASP A 321 -0.68 -11.62 8.64
CA ASP A 321 -1.61 -12.68 9.04
C ASP A 321 -2.74 -12.90 8.00
N THR A 322 -3.20 -11.84 7.32
CA THR A 322 -4.30 -11.93 6.34
C THR A 322 -3.84 -12.04 4.89
N THR A 323 -2.57 -11.75 4.58
CA THR A 323 -2.09 -11.65 3.18
C THR A 323 -1.08 -12.74 2.80
N THR A 324 -0.77 -13.65 3.71
CA THR A 324 0.17 -14.77 3.47
C THR A 324 -0.28 -15.64 2.30
N ALA A 325 -1.56 -16.05 2.24
CA ALA A 325 -2.09 -16.87 1.16
C ALA A 325 -1.98 -16.16 -0.21
N ASN A 326 -2.38 -14.88 -0.29
CA ASN A 326 -2.25 -14.07 -1.50
C ASN A 326 -0.81 -13.98 -1.99
N SER A 327 0.15 -13.84 -1.06
CA SER A 327 1.58 -13.79 -1.39
C SER A 327 2.07 -15.11 -1.99
N GLN A 328 1.64 -16.25 -1.44
CA GLN A 328 1.98 -17.55 -2.02
C GLN A 328 1.36 -17.73 -3.41
N GLU A 329 0.13 -17.29 -3.64
CA GLU A 329 -0.50 -17.34 -4.96
C GLU A 329 0.28 -16.53 -6.01
N ILE A 330 0.74 -15.33 -5.67
CA ILE A 330 1.60 -14.50 -6.53
C ILE A 330 2.91 -15.23 -6.82
N LEU A 331 3.58 -15.74 -5.79
CA LEU A 331 4.84 -16.48 -5.94
C LEU A 331 4.67 -17.73 -6.80
N ARG A 332 3.54 -18.45 -6.75
CA ARG A 332 3.28 -19.60 -7.64
C ARG A 332 3.33 -19.21 -9.12
N GLY A 333 2.75 -18.06 -9.47
CA GLY A 333 2.77 -17.59 -10.86
C GLY A 333 4.17 -17.27 -11.34
N VAL A 334 4.93 -16.55 -10.51
CA VAL A 334 6.34 -16.20 -10.78
C VAL A 334 7.21 -17.44 -10.86
N ALA A 335 7.08 -18.37 -9.90
CA ALA A 335 7.84 -19.61 -9.84
C ALA A 335 7.58 -20.52 -11.05
N GLN A 336 6.33 -20.59 -11.51
CA GLN A 336 5.98 -21.38 -12.68
C GLN A 336 6.57 -20.78 -13.96
N ALA A 337 6.48 -19.47 -14.16
CA ALA A 337 7.10 -18.80 -15.30
C ALA A 337 8.64 -18.93 -15.28
N GLN A 338 9.25 -18.82 -14.09
CA GLN A 338 10.68 -19.03 -13.89
C GLN A 338 11.11 -20.46 -14.24
N GLU A 339 10.39 -21.48 -13.76
CA GLU A 339 10.66 -22.89 -14.07
C GLU A 339 10.53 -23.16 -15.57
N ASP A 340 9.47 -22.63 -16.20
CA ASP A 340 9.22 -22.80 -17.63
C ASP A 340 10.37 -22.20 -18.45
N PHE A 341 10.79 -20.97 -18.13
CA PHE A 341 11.91 -20.32 -18.81
C PHE A 341 13.24 -21.04 -18.56
N ASN A 342 13.58 -21.34 -17.30
CA ASN A 342 14.88 -21.88 -16.93
C ASN A 342 15.08 -23.33 -17.35
N GLN A 343 14.05 -24.17 -17.23
CA GLN A 343 14.19 -25.62 -17.42
C GLN A 343 13.55 -26.11 -18.71
N LYS A 344 12.34 -25.61 -19.05
CA LYS A 344 11.63 -26.11 -20.24
C LYS A 344 12.16 -25.46 -21.53
N SER A 345 12.51 -24.18 -21.48
CA SER A 345 13.07 -23.45 -22.62
C SER A 345 14.60 -23.41 -22.64
N GLY A 346 15.27 -23.72 -21.53
CA GLY A 346 16.73 -23.66 -21.42
C GLY A 346 17.31 -22.24 -21.26
N GLY A 347 16.47 -21.28 -20.87
CA GLY A 347 16.83 -19.87 -20.71
C GLY A 347 17.05 -19.14 -22.04
N LEU A 348 17.73 -17.99 -21.98
CA LEU A 348 18.16 -17.23 -23.15
C LEU A 348 19.69 -17.27 -23.21
N ASP A 349 20.24 -17.86 -24.28
CA ASP A 349 21.68 -18.10 -24.45
C ASP A 349 22.32 -18.84 -23.26
N GLY A 350 21.59 -19.80 -22.69
CA GLY A 350 22.03 -20.59 -21.54
C GLY A 350 22.02 -19.83 -20.20
N ARG A 351 21.60 -18.56 -20.19
CA ARG A 351 21.42 -17.75 -18.98
C ARG A 351 20.00 -17.91 -18.44
N PHE A 352 19.91 -18.10 -17.12
CA PHE A 352 18.64 -18.35 -16.42
C PHE A 352 18.15 -17.12 -15.66
N LEU A 353 16.86 -17.10 -15.36
CA LEU A 353 16.20 -16.12 -14.51
C LEU A 353 16.41 -16.47 -13.03
N GLU A 354 16.92 -15.52 -12.26
CA GLU A 354 16.93 -15.51 -10.80
C GLU A 354 15.86 -14.54 -10.29
N VAL A 355 15.02 -15.01 -9.36
CA VAL A 355 13.94 -14.24 -8.77
C VAL A 355 14.32 -13.82 -7.34
N VAL A 356 14.32 -12.52 -7.11
CA VAL A 356 14.58 -11.91 -5.81
C VAL A 356 13.25 -11.67 -5.10
N ILE A 357 12.98 -12.32 -3.97
CA ILE A 357 11.73 -12.14 -3.23
C ILE A 357 11.91 -11.02 -2.20
N ALA A 358 11.02 -10.05 -2.18
CA ALA A 358 10.98 -9.00 -1.16
C ALA A 358 9.62 -8.92 -0.44
N ASN A 359 9.63 -8.65 0.87
CA ASN A 359 8.43 -8.61 1.71
C ASN A 359 8.21 -7.25 2.36
N ASP A 360 7.26 -6.47 1.83
CA ASP A 360 6.91 -5.14 2.34
C ASP A 360 6.00 -5.15 3.58
N SER A 361 5.51 -6.33 3.99
CA SER A 361 4.59 -6.51 5.12
C SER A 361 3.36 -5.61 5.06
N ASN A 362 2.88 -5.30 3.86
CA ASN A 362 1.76 -4.40 3.60
C ASN A 362 1.95 -2.97 4.17
N ASN A 363 3.19 -2.51 4.30
CA ASN A 363 3.53 -1.26 4.97
C ASN A 363 4.26 -0.30 4.02
N SER A 364 3.78 0.95 3.95
CA SER A 364 4.28 1.97 3.01
C SER A 364 5.76 2.29 3.20
N GLN A 365 6.21 2.44 4.44
CA GLN A 365 7.60 2.78 4.73
C GLN A 365 8.53 1.61 4.38
N LYS A 366 8.14 0.39 4.73
CA LYS A 366 8.89 -0.82 4.37
C LYS A 366 8.92 -1.03 2.85
N ALA A 367 7.83 -0.75 2.15
CA ALA A 367 7.79 -0.78 0.69
C ALA A 367 8.76 0.22 0.08
N LYS A 368 8.79 1.48 0.58
CA LYS A 368 9.76 2.51 0.14
C LYS A 368 11.20 2.12 0.44
N GLN A 369 11.47 1.52 1.60
CA GLN A 369 12.79 0.99 1.94
C GLN A 369 13.22 -0.10 0.96
N ILE A 370 12.36 -1.10 0.71
CA ILE A 370 12.61 -2.17 -0.26
C ILE A 370 12.84 -1.57 -1.64
N GLY A 371 12.02 -0.61 -2.08
CA GLY A 371 12.22 0.06 -3.36
C GLY A 371 13.61 0.68 -3.48
N ARG A 372 14.08 1.38 -2.44
CA ARG A 372 15.43 1.95 -2.37
C ARG A 372 16.54 0.89 -2.37
N GLU A 373 16.32 -0.25 -1.73
CA GLU A 373 17.28 -1.37 -1.73
C GLU A 373 17.36 -2.04 -3.10
N LEU A 374 16.21 -2.26 -3.77
CA LEU A 374 16.14 -2.85 -5.10
C LEU A 374 16.76 -1.95 -6.18
N VAL A 375 16.52 -0.63 -6.15
CA VAL A 375 17.11 0.28 -7.16
C VAL A 375 18.63 0.35 -7.05
N LYS A 376 19.18 0.27 -5.82
CA LYS A 376 20.63 0.29 -5.54
C LYS A 376 21.33 -0.94 -6.10
N ASP A 377 20.64 -2.07 -6.17
CA ASP A 377 21.15 -3.29 -6.79
C ASP A 377 20.96 -3.19 -8.32
N THR A 378 22.01 -2.73 -9.02
CA THR A 378 21.98 -2.52 -10.47
C THR A 378 21.83 -3.80 -11.27
N SER A 379 22.01 -4.97 -10.65
CA SER A 379 21.80 -6.27 -11.31
C SER A 379 20.32 -6.63 -11.45
N ILE A 380 19.43 -5.99 -10.68
CA ILE A 380 17.97 -6.17 -10.77
C ILE A 380 17.41 -5.33 -11.93
N LEU A 381 16.84 -6.02 -12.91
CA LEU A 381 16.38 -5.46 -14.17
C LEU A 381 14.95 -4.91 -14.12
N ALA A 382 14.09 -5.51 -13.30
CA ALA A 382 12.67 -5.15 -13.21
C ALA A 382 12.03 -5.65 -11.91
N VAL A 383 10.85 -5.14 -11.60
CA VAL A 383 10.03 -5.50 -10.45
C VAL A 383 8.67 -6.06 -10.89
N VAL A 384 8.29 -7.23 -10.38
CA VAL A 384 6.92 -7.74 -10.38
C VAL A 384 6.29 -7.35 -9.03
N GLY A 385 5.34 -6.41 -9.04
CA GLY A 385 4.73 -5.93 -7.79
C GLY A 385 4.13 -4.53 -7.88
N HIS A 386 3.81 -3.88 -6.77
CA HIS A 386 3.65 -4.48 -5.42
C HIS A 386 2.32 -5.25 -5.32
N SER A 387 2.04 -5.87 -4.17
CA SER A 387 0.81 -6.63 -3.92
C SER A 387 -0.42 -5.78 -3.62
N SER A 388 -0.33 -4.45 -3.69
CA SER A 388 -1.49 -3.56 -3.58
C SER A 388 -1.29 -2.25 -4.35
N SER A 389 -2.41 -1.61 -4.72
CA SER A 389 -2.38 -0.32 -5.42
C SER A 389 -1.68 0.77 -4.59
N ARG A 390 -1.96 0.85 -3.29
CA ARG A 390 -1.37 1.87 -2.39
C ARG A 390 0.14 1.75 -2.31
N LEU A 391 0.66 0.54 -2.11
CA LEU A 391 2.11 0.35 -1.97
C LEU A 391 2.83 0.55 -3.30
N THR A 392 2.17 0.24 -4.41
CA THR A 392 2.69 0.57 -5.74
C THR A 392 2.76 2.09 -5.92
N GLU A 393 1.68 2.83 -5.64
CA GLU A 393 1.67 4.31 -5.69
C GLU A 393 2.81 4.91 -4.86
N ASP A 394 3.00 4.39 -3.64
CA ASP A 394 4.02 4.83 -2.69
C ASP A 394 5.47 4.60 -3.17
N THR A 395 5.72 3.58 -4.01
CA THR A 395 7.07 3.23 -4.48
C THR A 395 7.35 3.66 -5.92
N LEU A 396 6.32 3.97 -6.71
CA LEU A 396 6.46 4.39 -8.10
C LEU A 396 7.47 5.53 -8.31
N PRO A 397 7.51 6.61 -7.50
CA PRO A 397 8.52 7.66 -7.67
C PRO A 397 9.96 7.14 -7.55
N ILE A 398 10.21 6.18 -6.65
CA ILE A 398 11.54 5.59 -6.42
C ILE A 398 11.98 4.78 -7.65
N TYR A 399 11.07 4.00 -8.22
CA TYR A 399 11.35 3.21 -9.42
C TYR A 399 11.49 4.09 -10.66
N ALA A 400 10.68 5.13 -10.79
CA ALA A 400 10.73 6.08 -11.89
C ALA A 400 12.06 6.85 -11.93
N GLU A 401 12.51 7.36 -10.77
CA GLU A 401 13.80 8.05 -10.64
C GLU A 401 14.98 7.16 -11.07
N ALA A 402 14.91 5.85 -10.78
CA ALA A 402 15.94 4.88 -11.14
C ALA A 402 15.74 4.24 -12.53
N GLY A 403 14.72 4.65 -13.29
CA GLY A 403 14.35 4.06 -14.57
C GLY A 403 14.05 2.56 -14.49
N MET A 404 13.61 2.05 -13.34
CA MET A 404 13.39 0.61 -13.12
C MET A 404 11.96 0.21 -13.52
N PRO A 405 11.78 -0.66 -14.54
CA PRO A 405 10.46 -1.15 -14.90
C PRO A 405 9.78 -1.89 -13.75
N ILE A 406 8.51 -1.60 -13.57
CA ILE A 406 7.62 -2.30 -12.65
C ILE A 406 6.37 -2.77 -13.40
N ILE A 407 6.08 -4.06 -13.31
CA ILE A 407 4.87 -4.67 -13.84
C ILE A 407 4.04 -5.21 -12.68
N SER A 408 2.79 -4.74 -12.55
CA SER A 408 1.91 -5.22 -11.49
C SER A 408 0.95 -6.30 -11.99
N PRO A 409 0.93 -7.47 -11.35
CA PRO A 409 -0.04 -8.53 -11.63
C PRO A 409 -1.35 -8.39 -10.84
N VAL A 410 -1.45 -7.46 -9.89
CA VAL A 410 -2.59 -7.44 -8.94
C VAL A 410 -3.08 -6.05 -8.55
N ALA A 411 -2.33 -4.98 -8.80
CA ALA A 411 -2.79 -3.63 -8.52
C ALA A 411 -3.70 -3.15 -9.66
N THR A 412 -4.96 -2.85 -9.37
CA THR A 412 -5.99 -2.52 -10.38
C THR A 412 -6.30 -1.02 -10.48
N SER A 413 -5.84 -0.21 -9.51
CA SER A 413 -6.22 1.21 -9.44
C SER A 413 -5.70 2.02 -10.62
N THR A 414 -6.59 2.78 -11.25
CA THR A 414 -6.30 3.68 -12.39
C THR A 414 -5.51 4.92 -12.00
N SER A 415 -5.35 5.19 -10.70
CA SER A 415 -4.45 6.24 -10.19
C SER A 415 -2.98 5.91 -10.40
N LEU A 416 -2.65 4.64 -10.63
CA LEU A 416 -1.30 4.20 -10.96
C LEU A 416 -0.97 4.57 -12.40
N ASN A 417 -0.27 5.68 -12.57
CA ASN A 417 0.19 6.15 -13.86
C ASN A 417 1.64 6.62 -13.76
N ASN A 418 2.54 5.96 -14.49
CA ASN A 418 3.94 6.34 -14.55
C ASN A 418 4.62 5.73 -15.80
N SER A 419 5.64 6.42 -16.33
CA SER A 419 6.45 5.97 -17.46
C SER A 419 7.35 4.77 -17.17
N VAL A 420 7.33 4.18 -15.98
CA VAL A 420 7.97 2.88 -15.71
C VAL A 420 6.99 1.78 -15.29
N PHE A 421 5.70 2.10 -15.24
CA PHE A 421 4.66 1.19 -14.75
C PHE A 421 3.93 0.49 -15.90
N PHE A 422 3.74 -0.81 -15.76
CA PHE A 422 2.90 -1.65 -16.62
C PHE A 422 1.91 -2.44 -15.74
N ARG A 423 0.70 -2.66 -16.25
CA ARG A 423 -0.32 -3.44 -15.55
C ARG A 423 -0.69 -4.69 -16.33
N ALA A 424 -0.38 -5.86 -15.78
CA ALA A 424 -0.73 -7.15 -16.37
C ALA A 424 -2.12 -7.66 -15.97
N VAL A 425 -2.71 -7.08 -14.92
CA VAL A 425 -4.12 -7.29 -14.55
C VAL A 425 -5.01 -6.26 -15.23
N TYR A 426 -6.31 -6.56 -15.41
CA TYR A 426 -7.27 -5.55 -15.83
C TYR A 426 -7.40 -4.43 -14.81
N SER A 427 -7.55 -3.20 -15.29
CA SER A 427 -7.71 -2.02 -14.42
C SER A 427 -9.13 -1.92 -13.86
N ASP A 428 -9.29 -1.10 -12.82
CA ASP A 428 -10.61 -0.76 -12.27
C ASP A 428 -11.50 -0.05 -13.31
N GLU A 429 -10.94 0.60 -14.34
CA GLU A 429 -11.72 1.14 -15.46
C GLU A 429 -12.41 0.00 -16.24
N ASN A 430 -11.67 -1.09 -16.52
CA ASN A 430 -12.21 -2.25 -17.22
C ASN A 430 -13.29 -2.96 -16.38
N THR A 431 -13.03 -3.15 -15.08
CA THR A 431 -13.96 -3.80 -14.15
C THR A 431 -15.21 -2.96 -13.91
N GLY A 432 -15.05 -1.66 -13.64
CA GLY A 432 -16.16 -0.73 -13.45
C GLY A 432 -17.05 -0.62 -14.68
N LYS A 433 -16.45 -0.53 -15.88
CA LYS A 433 -17.18 -0.57 -17.15
C LYS A 433 -17.97 -1.87 -17.31
N ARG A 434 -17.33 -3.02 -17.09
CA ARG A 434 -17.98 -4.34 -17.24
C ARG A 434 -19.16 -4.50 -16.30
N LEU A 435 -19.01 -4.08 -15.04
CA LEU A 435 -20.08 -4.09 -14.04
C LEU A 435 -21.22 -3.14 -14.42
N ALA A 436 -20.92 -1.94 -14.90
CA ALA A 436 -21.92 -0.96 -15.32
C ALA A 436 -22.73 -1.45 -16.54
N GLU A 437 -22.05 -1.95 -17.57
CA GLU A 437 -22.68 -2.49 -18.77
C GLU A 437 -23.58 -3.68 -18.44
N TYR A 438 -23.10 -4.60 -17.61
CA TYR A 438 -23.89 -5.76 -17.22
C TYR A 438 -25.10 -5.37 -16.36
N THR A 439 -24.93 -4.46 -15.40
CA THR A 439 -26.02 -3.96 -14.55
C THR A 439 -27.11 -3.26 -15.37
N TYR A 440 -26.72 -2.39 -16.30
CA TYR A 440 -27.66 -1.60 -17.07
C TYR A 440 -28.27 -2.38 -18.25
N LYS A 441 -27.43 -3.01 -19.08
CA LYS A 441 -27.86 -3.63 -20.34
C LYS A 441 -28.46 -5.03 -20.11
N SER A 442 -27.78 -5.87 -19.32
CA SER A 442 -28.19 -7.26 -19.12
C SER A 442 -29.25 -7.40 -18.00
N LEU A 443 -29.01 -6.80 -16.82
CA LEU A 443 -29.96 -6.88 -15.71
C LEU A 443 -31.10 -5.85 -15.80
N GLN A 444 -31.00 -4.87 -16.70
CA GLN A 444 -31.98 -3.78 -16.87
C GLN A 444 -32.27 -3.07 -15.53
N LEU A 445 -31.23 -2.82 -14.74
CA LEU A 445 -31.29 -2.07 -13.49
C LEU A 445 -30.78 -0.66 -13.74
N LYS A 446 -31.56 0.34 -13.33
CA LYS A 446 -31.26 1.76 -13.57
C LYS A 446 -30.81 2.49 -12.32
N ARG A 447 -31.01 1.91 -11.14
CA ARG A 447 -30.67 2.56 -9.86
C ARG A 447 -29.71 1.67 -9.05
N ALA A 448 -28.52 2.19 -8.74
CA ALA A 448 -27.50 1.46 -8.00
C ALA A 448 -27.06 2.22 -6.75
N VAL A 449 -26.70 1.49 -5.69
CA VAL A 449 -26.02 2.04 -4.51
C VAL A 449 -24.66 1.37 -4.36
N ILE A 450 -23.67 2.11 -3.84
CA ILE A 450 -22.31 1.60 -3.69
C ILE A 450 -21.95 1.58 -2.20
N PHE A 451 -21.50 0.43 -1.71
CA PHE A 451 -20.95 0.21 -0.39
C PHE A 451 -19.45 -0.05 -0.51
N GLY A 452 -18.64 0.62 0.30
CA GLY A 452 -17.18 0.52 0.16
C GLY A 452 -16.41 1.20 1.29
N ASN A 453 -15.10 0.99 1.28
CA ASN A 453 -14.16 1.74 2.10
C ASN A 453 -14.07 3.21 1.65
N PRO A 454 -14.11 4.18 2.57
CA PRO A 454 -13.97 5.59 2.24
C PRO A 454 -12.50 5.94 1.95
N ILE A 455 -12.30 7.10 1.32
CA ILE A 455 -11.00 7.77 1.36
C ILE A 455 -10.99 8.65 2.62
N PHE A 456 -10.07 8.38 3.54
CA PHE A 456 -9.70 9.36 4.55
C PHE A 456 -8.49 10.17 4.07
N ASN A 457 -8.51 11.49 4.28
CA ASN A 457 -7.39 12.41 4.00
C ASN A 457 -6.18 12.21 4.95
N ASN A 458 -6.15 11.14 5.73
CA ASN A 458 -4.96 10.73 6.49
C ASN A 458 -4.29 9.55 5.78
N HIS A 459 -2.96 9.57 5.71
CA HIS A 459 -2.13 8.58 5.02
C HIS A 459 -2.28 7.11 5.50
N LEU A 460 -3.23 6.83 6.40
CA LEU A 460 -3.46 5.54 7.03
C LEU A 460 -4.62 4.74 6.38
N ARG A 461 -5.57 5.38 5.69
CA ARG A 461 -6.69 4.67 5.02
C ARG A 461 -7.10 5.35 3.70
N ARG A 462 -6.24 5.23 2.69
CA ARG A 462 -6.58 5.53 1.30
C ARG A 462 -6.94 4.23 0.59
N SER A 463 -8.24 3.90 0.49
CA SER A 463 -8.68 2.81 -0.38
C SER A 463 -8.65 3.28 -1.84
N LEU A 464 -7.47 3.19 -2.45
CA LEU A 464 -7.32 3.50 -3.88
C LEU A 464 -8.19 2.59 -4.74
N TYR A 465 -8.30 1.31 -4.37
CA TYR A 465 -9.10 0.30 -5.07
C TYR A 465 -10.59 0.66 -5.05
N THR A 466 -11.21 0.83 -3.87
CA THR A 466 -12.63 1.18 -3.79
C THR A 466 -12.91 2.49 -4.53
N TYR A 467 -12.03 3.48 -4.41
CA TYR A 467 -12.21 4.75 -5.09
C TYR A 467 -12.22 4.61 -6.62
N THR A 468 -11.19 4.02 -7.22
CA THR A 468 -11.09 3.97 -8.68
C THR A 468 -12.14 3.04 -9.30
N LEU A 469 -12.49 1.94 -8.62
CA LEU A 469 -13.58 1.06 -9.08
C LEU A 469 -14.95 1.76 -9.00
N ARG A 470 -15.22 2.49 -7.91
CA ARG A 470 -16.45 3.28 -7.74
C ARG A 470 -16.58 4.34 -8.83
N GLU A 471 -15.52 5.09 -9.09
CA GLU A 471 -15.50 6.15 -10.11
C GLU A 471 -15.74 5.56 -11.51
N ALA A 472 -15.04 4.48 -11.86
CA ALA A 472 -15.23 3.80 -13.14
C ALA A 472 -16.67 3.29 -13.31
N PHE A 473 -17.21 2.58 -12.31
CA PHE A 473 -18.59 2.10 -12.35
C PHE A 473 -19.59 3.26 -12.49
N THR A 474 -19.47 4.29 -11.66
CA THR A 474 -20.39 5.44 -11.66
C THR A 474 -20.40 6.13 -13.02
N LYS A 475 -19.22 6.48 -13.53
CA LYS A 475 -19.05 7.08 -14.85
C LYS A 475 -19.73 6.28 -15.96
N HIS A 476 -19.44 4.99 -16.07
CA HIS A 476 -20.01 4.16 -17.13
C HIS A 476 -21.51 3.89 -16.95
N PHE A 477 -21.97 3.72 -15.72
CA PHE A 477 -23.37 3.44 -15.42
C PHE A 477 -24.26 4.66 -15.70
N GLU A 478 -23.81 5.86 -15.31
CA GLU A 478 -24.56 7.10 -15.57
C GLU A 478 -24.53 7.50 -17.05
N ASN A 479 -23.42 7.25 -17.75
CA ASN A 479 -23.35 7.43 -19.22
C ASN A 479 -24.34 6.54 -19.98
N LEU A 480 -24.67 5.37 -19.43
CA LEU A 480 -25.71 4.48 -20.00
C LEU A 480 -27.13 4.94 -19.63
N GLY A 481 -27.30 5.95 -18.77
CA GLY A 481 -28.59 6.44 -18.29
C GLY A 481 -29.04 5.81 -16.96
N GLY A 482 -28.14 5.11 -16.26
CA GLY A 482 -28.32 4.70 -14.88
C GLY A 482 -28.14 5.86 -13.89
N LYS A 483 -28.44 5.63 -12.62
CA LYS A 483 -28.23 6.58 -11.53
C LYS A 483 -27.62 5.89 -10.31
N VAL A 484 -26.48 6.41 -9.85
CA VAL A 484 -25.95 6.03 -8.53
C VAL A 484 -26.68 6.87 -7.48
N VAL A 485 -27.62 6.25 -6.76
CA VAL A 485 -28.55 6.98 -5.87
C VAL A 485 -27.89 7.51 -4.61
N ARG A 486 -26.81 6.85 -4.17
CA ARG A 486 -25.91 7.35 -3.12
C ARG A 486 -24.48 7.02 -3.52
N PRO A 487 -23.58 8.01 -3.59
CA PRO A 487 -22.26 7.85 -4.19
C PRO A 487 -21.40 6.84 -3.43
N LEU A 488 -21.43 6.85 -2.10
CA LEU A 488 -20.76 5.85 -1.26
C LEU A 488 -21.46 5.72 0.09
N VAL A 489 -21.72 4.48 0.49
CA VAL A 489 -22.05 4.12 1.87
C VAL A 489 -20.79 3.57 2.53
N ASP A 490 -20.20 4.38 3.41
CA ASP A 490 -19.02 4.00 4.20
C ASP A 490 -19.41 2.95 5.24
N PHE A 491 -18.98 1.71 4.99
CA PHE A 491 -19.24 0.60 5.92
C PHE A 491 -18.19 0.48 7.03
N THR A 492 -17.13 1.29 7.00
CA THR A 492 -16.11 1.38 8.05
C THR A 492 -16.44 2.41 9.12
N SER A 493 -17.52 3.18 8.94
CA SER A 493 -18.03 4.11 9.94
C SER A 493 -18.35 3.40 11.25
N PRO A 494 -17.94 3.93 12.43
CA PRO A 494 -18.31 3.38 13.73
C PRO A 494 -19.83 3.30 13.97
N THR A 495 -20.62 4.10 13.24
CA THR A 495 -22.08 4.12 13.33
C THR A 495 -22.75 3.27 12.25
N PHE A 496 -21.98 2.56 11.43
CA PHE A 496 -22.51 1.76 10.34
C PHE A 496 -23.41 0.63 10.86
N ASN A 497 -24.59 0.50 10.26
CA ASN A 497 -25.52 -0.59 10.53
C ASN A 497 -26.07 -1.14 9.20
N ALA A 498 -25.66 -2.36 8.85
CA ALA A 498 -26.02 -2.98 7.58
C ALA A 498 -27.55 -3.08 7.38
N GLN A 499 -28.31 -3.48 8.40
CA GLN A 499 -29.76 -3.63 8.32
C GLN A 499 -30.46 -2.30 8.03
N GLN A 500 -30.06 -1.23 8.71
CA GLN A 500 -30.60 0.11 8.50
C GLN A 500 -30.24 0.62 7.10
N GLU A 501 -29.00 0.43 6.66
CA GLU A 501 -28.54 0.89 5.35
C GLU A 501 -29.20 0.12 4.19
N ILE A 502 -29.44 -1.18 4.34
CA ILE A 502 -30.23 -1.97 3.39
C ILE A 502 -31.70 -1.56 3.41
N SER A 503 -32.27 -1.24 4.57
CA SER A 503 -33.65 -0.74 4.66
C SER A 503 -33.80 0.61 3.92
N LYS A 504 -32.85 1.54 4.10
CA LYS A 504 -32.81 2.80 3.34
C LYS A 504 -32.67 2.54 1.83
N THR A 505 -31.75 1.65 1.45
CA THR A 505 -31.54 1.24 0.05
C THR A 505 -32.80 0.67 -0.59
N ALA A 506 -33.57 -0.12 0.14
CA ALA A 506 -34.75 -0.80 -0.39
C ALA A 506 -36.01 0.08 -0.43
N TYR A 507 -36.15 1.01 0.53
CA TYR A 507 -37.44 1.65 0.81
C TYR A 507 -37.42 3.19 0.80
N SER A 508 -36.26 3.83 0.60
CA SER A 508 -36.20 5.29 0.47
C SER A 508 -37.04 5.76 -0.72
N ARG A 509 -37.87 6.79 -0.50
CA ARG A 509 -38.70 7.39 -1.57
C ARG A 509 -37.85 8.10 -2.63
N THR A 510 -36.72 8.65 -2.21
CA THR A 510 -35.81 9.44 -3.06
C THR A 510 -34.64 8.61 -3.56
N ASP A 511 -34.10 7.74 -2.71
CA ASP A 511 -32.79 7.11 -2.90
C ASP A 511 -32.83 5.58 -2.88
N SER A 512 -33.97 4.97 -3.23
CA SER A 512 -34.03 3.51 -3.40
C SER A 512 -33.12 3.03 -4.53
N ALA A 513 -32.58 1.82 -4.41
CA ALA A 513 -31.76 1.19 -5.46
C ALA A 513 -32.34 -0.19 -5.84
N GLU A 514 -31.93 -0.67 -7.00
CA GLU A 514 -32.22 -2.01 -7.51
C GLU A 514 -30.96 -2.90 -7.46
N ALA A 515 -29.78 -2.29 -7.59
CA ALA A 515 -28.48 -2.93 -7.51
C ALA A 515 -27.68 -2.44 -6.29
N VAL A 516 -27.00 -3.36 -5.62
CA VAL A 516 -26.07 -3.10 -4.50
C VAL A 516 -24.68 -3.48 -4.97
N MET A 517 -23.81 -2.49 -5.13
CA MET A 517 -22.40 -2.69 -5.44
C MET A 517 -21.62 -2.80 -4.13
N LEU A 518 -20.88 -3.89 -3.95
CA LEU A 518 -20.03 -4.14 -2.77
C LEU A 518 -18.57 -4.03 -3.19
N PHE A 519 -17.86 -2.95 -2.83
CA PHE A 519 -16.45 -2.74 -3.21
C PHE A 519 -15.56 -2.68 -1.97
N PRO A 520 -15.36 -3.79 -1.25
CA PRO A 520 -14.49 -3.81 -0.08
C PRO A 520 -13.01 -3.91 -0.46
N ASP A 521 -12.15 -3.28 0.33
CA ASP A 521 -10.73 -3.61 0.33
C ASP A 521 -10.53 -5.08 0.72
N PRO A 522 -9.45 -5.75 0.26
CA PRO A 522 -9.21 -7.17 0.52
C PRO A 522 -9.20 -7.58 2.01
N ASN A 523 -8.95 -6.64 2.93
CA ASN A 523 -8.94 -6.87 4.38
C ASN A 523 -10.30 -6.62 5.06
N ASP A 524 -11.27 -6.00 4.38
CA ASP A 524 -12.56 -5.59 4.96
C ASP A 524 -13.75 -6.36 4.37
N THR A 525 -13.49 -7.56 3.83
CA THR A 525 -14.52 -8.37 3.14
C THR A 525 -15.62 -8.87 4.06
N ASP A 526 -15.38 -8.99 5.36
CA ASP A 526 -16.36 -9.51 6.34
C ASP A 526 -17.58 -8.59 6.49
N ILE A 527 -17.37 -7.28 6.37
CA ILE A 527 -18.45 -6.30 6.42
C ILE A 527 -19.29 -6.38 5.13
N ALA A 528 -18.65 -6.53 3.97
CA ALA A 528 -19.36 -6.74 2.71
C ALA A 528 -20.20 -8.03 2.72
N ILE A 529 -19.68 -9.13 3.30
CA ILE A 529 -20.44 -10.36 3.52
C ILE A 529 -21.64 -10.09 4.44
N THR A 530 -21.46 -9.32 5.51
CA THR A 530 -22.57 -8.94 6.41
C THR A 530 -23.66 -8.14 5.68
N ILE A 531 -23.27 -7.22 4.80
CA ILE A 531 -24.22 -6.47 3.97
C ILE A 531 -24.97 -7.41 3.02
N ALA A 532 -24.27 -8.35 2.38
CA ALA A 532 -24.88 -9.34 1.49
C ALA A 532 -25.92 -10.20 2.23
N ARG A 533 -25.64 -10.59 3.48
CA ARG A 533 -26.61 -11.29 4.35
C ARG A 533 -27.89 -10.49 4.57
N GLU A 534 -27.77 -9.20 4.84
CA GLU A 534 -28.94 -8.33 5.04
C GLU A 534 -29.75 -8.15 3.75
N VAL A 535 -29.07 -8.08 2.59
CA VAL A 535 -29.75 -8.08 1.29
C VAL A 535 -30.53 -9.37 1.06
N THR A 536 -29.90 -10.53 1.29
CA THR A 536 -30.53 -11.85 1.12
C THR A 536 -31.73 -12.04 2.04
N ARG A 537 -31.59 -11.74 3.34
CA ARG A 537 -32.71 -11.78 4.29
C ARG A 537 -33.87 -10.90 3.87
N ARG A 538 -33.59 -9.70 3.33
CA ARG A 538 -34.62 -8.80 2.81
C ARG A 538 -35.31 -9.40 1.59
N ASN A 539 -34.56 -10.02 0.67
CA ASN A 539 -35.11 -10.64 -0.54
C ASN A 539 -35.94 -11.89 -0.21
N GLU A 540 -35.53 -12.73 0.74
CA GLU A 540 -36.31 -13.89 1.24
C GLU A 540 -37.65 -13.44 1.83
N ARG A 541 -37.65 -12.42 2.71
CA ARG A 541 -38.88 -11.85 3.29
C ARG A 541 -39.85 -11.26 2.26
N LEU A 542 -39.36 -10.86 1.08
CA LEU A 542 -40.23 -10.41 -0.01
C LEU A 542 -40.93 -11.58 -0.70
N GLN A 543 -40.30 -12.75 -0.78
CA GLN A 543 -40.89 -13.94 -1.41
C GLN A 543 -41.98 -14.57 -0.54
N GLU A 544 -41.85 -14.50 0.79
CA GLU A 544 -42.83 -15.04 1.74
C GLU A 544 -44.15 -14.26 1.80
N ARG A 545 -44.17 -13.00 1.34
CA ARG A 545 -45.37 -12.15 1.37
C ARG A 545 -46.13 -12.29 0.05
N SER A 546 -47.41 -12.67 0.11
CA SER A 546 -48.29 -12.84 -1.08
C SER A 546 -48.51 -11.58 -1.93
N GLN A 547 -47.95 -10.43 -1.53
CA GLN A 547 -47.93 -9.17 -2.29
C GLN A 547 -46.59 -8.92 -3.02
N ALA A 548 -45.90 -9.98 -3.45
CA ALA A 548 -44.64 -9.91 -4.18
C ALA A 548 -44.75 -9.20 -5.55
N GLU A 549 -45.97 -9.03 -6.08
CA GLU A 549 -46.23 -8.60 -7.46
C GLU A 549 -45.65 -7.22 -7.85
N ASN A 550 -45.29 -6.36 -6.89
CA ASN A 550 -44.78 -5.01 -7.17
C ASN A 550 -43.40 -4.67 -6.56
N ARG A 551 -42.69 -5.60 -5.91
CA ARG A 551 -41.41 -5.29 -5.24
C ARG A 551 -40.23 -6.12 -5.77
N ARG A 552 -39.33 -5.47 -6.50
CA ARG A 552 -38.12 -6.08 -7.07
C ARG A 552 -37.10 -6.47 -5.99
N GLN A 553 -36.48 -7.65 -6.17
CA GLN A 553 -35.33 -8.08 -5.37
C GLN A 553 -34.11 -7.19 -5.64
N LEU A 554 -33.30 -6.93 -4.62
CA LEU A 554 -32.01 -6.28 -4.78
C LEU A 554 -31.02 -7.27 -5.39
N LYS A 555 -30.29 -6.86 -6.43
CA LYS A 555 -29.18 -7.65 -6.99
C LYS A 555 -27.86 -7.17 -6.41
N MET A 556 -26.94 -8.11 -6.13
CA MET A 556 -25.64 -7.79 -5.54
C MET A 556 -24.55 -8.01 -6.58
N LEU A 557 -23.65 -7.05 -6.71
CA LEU A 557 -22.48 -7.13 -7.58
C LEU A 557 -21.21 -6.65 -6.87
N SER A 558 -20.06 -7.19 -7.23
CA SER A 558 -18.76 -6.80 -6.64
C SER A 558 -17.60 -6.97 -7.65
N GLY A 559 -16.43 -6.46 -7.28
CA GLY A 559 -15.17 -6.68 -8.00
C GLY A 559 -14.47 -7.96 -7.52
N ASP A 560 -13.16 -8.05 -7.74
CA ASP A 560 -12.37 -9.24 -7.49
C ASP A 560 -12.09 -9.52 -6.00
N SER A 561 -12.27 -8.55 -5.11
CA SER A 561 -11.91 -8.69 -3.69
C SER A 561 -12.72 -9.75 -2.94
N LEU A 562 -13.93 -10.10 -3.41
CA LEU A 562 -14.75 -11.19 -2.87
C LEU A 562 -14.53 -12.54 -3.58
N TYR A 563 -13.70 -12.60 -4.63
CA TYR A 563 -13.39 -13.83 -5.36
C TYR A 563 -12.33 -14.67 -4.62
N LYS A 564 -12.72 -15.25 -3.48
CA LYS A 564 -11.88 -16.12 -2.64
C LYS A 564 -12.70 -17.14 -1.85
N ASN A 565 -12.11 -18.30 -1.53
CA ASN A 565 -12.78 -19.36 -0.78
C ASN A 565 -13.27 -18.91 0.61
N GLU A 566 -12.55 -17.99 1.26
CA GLU A 566 -12.96 -17.40 2.53
C GLU A 566 -14.34 -16.75 2.44
N ALA A 567 -14.64 -16.05 1.32
CA ALA A 567 -15.93 -15.43 1.11
C ALA A 567 -17.03 -16.48 0.98
N LEU A 568 -16.79 -17.57 0.23
CA LEU A 568 -17.71 -18.71 0.14
C LEU A 568 -17.99 -19.34 1.51
N ASN A 569 -16.93 -19.61 2.29
CA ASN A 569 -17.02 -20.26 3.58
C ASN A 569 -17.76 -19.40 4.62
N LYS A 570 -17.44 -18.10 4.68
CA LYS A 570 -18.09 -17.18 5.62
C LYS A 570 -19.50 -16.80 5.16
N GLY A 571 -19.69 -16.54 3.87
CA GLY A 571 -20.97 -16.07 3.32
C GLY A 571 -22.01 -17.17 3.20
N GLY A 572 -21.61 -18.41 2.91
CA GLY A 572 -22.53 -19.55 2.77
C GLY A 572 -23.66 -19.26 1.79
N LYS A 573 -24.89 -19.65 2.14
CA LYS A 573 -26.09 -19.41 1.32
C LYS A 573 -26.40 -17.92 1.13
N ASP A 574 -25.94 -17.06 2.02
CA ASP A 574 -26.36 -15.66 2.07
C ASP A 574 -25.70 -14.79 1.00
N ILE A 575 -24.68 -15.30 0.32
CA ILE A 575 -24.03 -14.64 -0.83
C ILE A 575 -24.37 -15.32 -2.16
N ASN A 576 -25.31 -16.27 -2.16
CA ASN A 576 -25.78 -16.92 -3.38
C ASN A 576 -26.41 -15.89 -4.33
N GLY A 577 -26.05 -15.95 -5.61
CA GLY A 577 -26.45 -14.96 -6.62
C GLY A 577 -25.65 -13.64 -6.58
N LEU A 578 -24.60 -13.53 -5.76
CA LEU A 578 -23.64 -12.43 -5.84
C LEU A 578 -22.83 -12.57 -7.14
N ILE A 579 -22.83 -11.50 -7.94
CA ILE A 579 -22.15 -11.45 -9.24
C ILE A 579 -20.81 -10.73 -9.07
N LEU A 580 -19.74 -11.27 -9.63
CA LEU A 580 -18.38 -10.76 -9.50
C LEU A 580 -17.77 -10.52 -10.88
N ALA A 581 -17.15 -9.35 -11.06
CA ALA A 581 -16.25 -9.11 -12.18
C ALA A 581 -14.82 -9.42 -11.74
N ILE A 582 -14.22 -10.44 -12.35
CA ILE A 582 -12.93 -11.01 -11.94
C ILE A 582 -11.94 -11.05 -13.11
N PRO A 583 -10.63 -10.95 -12.86
CA PRO A 583 -9.66 -10.87 -13.94
C PRO A 583 -9.41 -12.21 -14.62
N TRP A 584 -9.68 -13.34 -13.98
CA TRP A 584 -9.42 -14.65 -14.57
C TRP A 584 -10.27 -15.72 -13.88
N PHE A 585 -10.84 -16.63 -14.66
CA PHE A 585 -11.63 -17.75 -14.16
C PHE A 585 -11.15 -19.07 -14.76
N ARG A 586 -10.73 -19.98 -13.87
CA ARG A 586 -10.09 -21.26 -14.22
C ARG A 586 -10.91 -22.18 -15.13
N GLU A 587 -12.24 -22.04 -15.12
CA GLU A 587 -13.14 -22.92 -15.87
C GLU A 587 -13.53 -22.35 -17.24
N THR A 588 -13.06 -21.15 -17.59
CA THR A 588 -13.23 -20.62 -18.95
C THR A 588 -12.47 -21.49 -19.96
N LYS A 589 -12.97 -21.56 -21.19
CA LYS A 589 -12.34 -22.37 -22.26
C LYS A 589 -10.87 -22.01 -22.44
N GLN A 590 -10.60 -20.71 -22.48
CA GLN A 590 -9.30 -20.06 -22.58
C GLN A 590 -8.35 -20.45 -21.45
N ALA A 591 -8.80 -20.40 -20.19
CA ALA A 591 -7.96 -20.62 -19.03
C ALA A 591 -7.80 -22.08 -18.62
N SER A 592 -8.71 -22.96 -19.05
CA SER A 592 -8.85 -24.31 -18.51
C SER A 592 -7.61 -25.19 -18.68
N GLU A 593 -6.87 -25.02 -19.77
CA GLU A 593 -5.63 -25.77 -20.01
C GLU A 593 -4.52 -25.34 -19.06
N PHE A 594 -4.30 -24.02 -18.93
CA PHE A 594 -3.34 -23.48 -17.95
C PHE A 594 -3.71 -23.92 -16.54
N ALA A 595 -4.98 -23.79 -16.15
CA ALA A 595 -5.46 -24.21 -14.84
C ALA A 595 -5.15 -25.69 -14.55
N LYS A 596 -5.41 -26.59 -15.50
CA LYS A 596 -5.10 -28.03 -15.35
C LYS A 596 -3.60 -28.28 -15.17
N LYS A 597 -2.76 -27.65 -16.00
CA LYS A 597 -1.29 -27.79 -15.94
C LYS A 597 -0.76 -27.25 -14.61
N SER A 598 -1.19 -26.06 -14.20
CA SER A 598 -0.81 -25.44 -12.93
C SER A 598 -1.31 -26.25 -11.74
N ASN A 599 -2.56 -26.72 -11.75
CA ASN A 599 -3.08 -27.58 -10.67
C ASN A 599 -2.27 -28.87 -10.54
N PHE A 600 -1.88 -29.47 -11.66
CA PHE A 600 -1.00 -30.64 -11.66
C PHE A 600 0.38 -30.32 -11.06
N GLN A 601 0.96 -29.15 -11.39
CA GLN A 601 2.25 -28.69 -10.87
C GLN A 601 2.20 -28.44 -9.36
N TRP A 602 1.21 -27.69 -8.90
CA TRP A 602 1.10 -27.21 -7.52
C TRP A 602 0.37 -28.18 -6.58
N LYS A 603 -0.25 -29.25 -7.11
CA LYS A 603 -1.12 -30.17 -6.35
C LYS A 603 -2.23 -29.45 -5.58
N SER A 604 -2.64 -28.30 -6.09
CA SER A 604 -3.63 -27.40 -5.49
C SER A 604 -4.23 -26.54 -6.58
N ASP A 605 -5.45 -26.07 -6.33
CA ASP A 605 -6.09 -25.11 -7.22
C ASP A 605 -5.33 -23.79 -7.28
N VAL A 606 -5.21 -23.24 -8.50
CA VAL A 606 -4.63 -21.91 -8.70
C VAL A 606 -5.67 -20.80 -8.77
N SER A 607 -5.25 -19.60 -8.36
CA SER A 607 -6.07 -18.40 -8.35
C SER A 607 -5.74 -17.48 -9.53
N TRP A 608 -6.56 -16.45 -9.71
CA TRP A 608 -6.27 -15.40 -10.67
C TRP A 608 -4.96 -14.65 -10.35
N ARG A 609 -4.52 -14.59 -9.08
CA ARG A 609 -3.23 -13.97 -8.72
C ARG A 609 -2.06 -14.78 -9.25
N THR A 610 -2.19 -16.12 -9.24
CA THR A 610 -1.23 -17.02 -9.89
C THR A 610 -1.21 -16.80 -11.39
N ALA A 611 -2.37 -16.76 -12.04
CA ALA A 611 -2.49 -16.52 -13.48
C ALA A 611 -1.88 -15.18 -13.91
N MET A 612 -2.26 -14.07 -13.26
CA MET A 612 -1.77 -12.74 -13.60
C MET A 612 -0.28 -12.54 -13.27
N SER A 613 0.24 -13.20 -12.23
CA SER A 613 1.67 -13.15 -11.89
C SER A 613 2.52 -13.98 -12.85
N PHE A 614 1.97 -15.10 -13.36
CA PHE A 614 2.56 -15.85 -14.45
C PHE A 614 2.65 -14.98 -15.72
N ASP A 615 1.54 -14.38 -16.15
CA ASP A 615 1.47 -13.49 -17.31
C ASP A 615 2.44 -12.30 -17.21
N ALA A 616 2.48 -11.63 -16.05
CA ALA A 616 3.40 -10.52 -15.81
C ALA A 616 4.87 -10.94 -15.94
N THR A 617 5.20 -12.12 -15.41
CA THR A 617 6.57 -12.65 -15.47
C THR A 617 6.93 -13.06 -16.90
N GLN A 618 5.99 -13.67 -17.64
CA GLN A 618 6.16 -14.01 -19.06
C GLN A 618 6.42 -12.76 -19.92
N ALA A 619 5.72 -11.64 -19.65
CA ALA A 619 5.97 -10.38 -20.36
C ALA A 619 7.38 -9.82 -20.09
N LEU A 620 7.88 -9.93 -18.85
CA LEU A 620 9.27 -9.57 -18.53
C LEU A 620 10.27 -10.49 -19.23
N ILE A 621 10.03 -11.80 -19.20
CA ILE A 621 10.88 -12.81 -19.87
C ILE A 621 10.96 -12.50 -21.37
N LYS A 622 9.82 -12.22 -22.03
CA LYS A 622 9.76 -11.85 -23.46
C LYS A 622 10.54 -10.57 -23.78
N SER A 623 10.70 -9.70 -22.80
CA SER A 623 11.43 -8.43 -22.93
C SER A 623 12.95 -8.58 -22.74
N LEU A 624 13.44 -9.75 -22.30
CA LEU A 624 14.88 -9.99 -22.14
C LEU A 624 15.61 -9.97 -23.49
N SER A 625 16.91 -9.63 -23.42
CA SER A 625 17.86 -9.67 -24.53
C SER A 625 19.21 -10.16 -24.02
N GLN A 626 20.17 -10.40 -24.91
CA GLN A 626 21.51 -10.90 -24.53
C GLN A 626 22.20 -10.00 -23.50
N VAL A 627 22.10 -8.68 -23.67
CA VAL A 627 22.62 -7.68 -22.74
C VAL A 627 21.47 -6.76 -22.31
N PRO A 628 20.67 -7.15 -21.31
CA PRO A 628 19.52 -6.37 -20.90
C PRO A 628 19.94 -5.24 -19.98
N THR A 629 19.27 -4.11 -20.13
CA THR A 629 19.32 -2.96 -19.22
C THR A 629 17.90 -2.64 -18.77
N ARG A 630 17.72 -1.90 -17.67
CA ARG A 630 16.40 -1.45 -17.24
C ARG A 630 15.66 -0.69 -18.36
N THR A 631 16.38 0.16 -19.11
CA THR A 631 15.86 0.87 -20.29
C THR A 631 15.43 -0.08 -21.40
N SER A 632 16.26 -1.06 -21.77
CA SER A 632 15.88 -1.98 -22.85
C SER A 632 14.66 -2.84 -22.48
N ILE A 633 14.49 -3.18 -21.20
CA ILE A 633 13.29 -3.86 -20.71
C ILE A 633 12.07 -2.94 -20.81
N LEU A 634 12.18 -1.69 -20.35
CA LEU A 634 11.10 -0.70 -20.46
C LEU A 634 10.62 -0.53 -21.90
N ASP A 635 11.55 -0.37 -22.85
CA ASP A 635 11.21 -0.18 -24.26
C ASP A 635 10.55 -1.42 -24.85
N ARG A 636 11.14 -2.61 -24.62
CA ARG A 636 10.60 -3.87 -25.16
C ARG A 636 9.24 -4.22 -24.61
N LEU A 637 8.96 -3.92 -23.34
CA LEU A 637 7.64 -4.11 -22.73
C LEU A 637 6.54 -3.36 -23.49
N THR A 638 6.83 -2.20 -24.10
CA THR A 638 5.82 -1.45 -24.89
C THR A 638 5.39 -2.16 -26.16
N THR A 639 6.20 -3.11 -26.64
CA THR A 639 5.96 -3.89 -27.86
C THR A 639 5.71 -5.38 -27.59
N VAL A 640 5.61 -5.78 -26.32
CA VAL A 640 5.32 -7.18 -25.96
C VAL A 640 3.96 -7.56 -26.51
N ASN A 641 3.93 -8.71 -27.18
CA ASN A 641 2.73 -9.38 -27.63
C ASN A 641 2.89 -10.88 -27.35
N LEU A 642 2.08 -11.40 -26.43
CA LEU A 642 2.03 -12.81 -26.06
C LEU A 642 0.67 -13.39 -26.45
N VAL A 643 0.69 -14.56 -27.08
CA VAL A 643 -0.55 -15.29 -27.40
C VAL A 643 -1.09 -16.02 -26.16
N ASP A 644 -2.31 -16.55 -26.26
CA ASP A 644 -2.98 -17.31 -25.20
C ASP A 644 -2.17 -18.52 -24.69
N THR A 645 -1.46 -19.21 -25.59
CA THR A 645 -0.60 -20.36 -25.25
C THR A 645 0.70 -19.98 -24.54
N GLU A 646 1.14 -18.71 -24.63
CA GLU A 646 2.31 -18.18 -23.91
C GLU A 646 1.94 -17.61 -22.52
N THR A 647 0.64 -17.57 -22.18
CA THR A 647 0.06 -16.92 -21.00
C THR A 647 -0.84 -17.90 -20.23
N SER A 648 -1.58 -17.38 -19.25
CA SER A 648 -2.60 -18.09 -18.48
C SER A 648 -3.92 -18.32 -19.24
N GLY A 649 -3.89 -18.27 -20.58
CA GLY A 649 -5.00 -18.54 -21.47
C GLY A 649 -5.56 -17.32 -22.21
N TYR A 650 -5.09 -16.11 -21.91
CA TYR A 650 -5.56 -14.88 -22.56
C TYR A 650 -4.38 -14.09 -23.10
N PRO A 651 -4.44 -13.61 -24.36
CA PRO A 651 -3.37 -12.79 -24.92
C PRO A 651 -2.99 -11.61 -24.01
N LEU A 652 -1.72 -11.23 -24.07
CA LEU A 652 -1.19 -10.10 -23.31
C LEU A 652 -0.37 -9.18 -24.23
N SER A 653 -0.91 -7.99 -24.46
CA SER A 653 -0.21 -6.82 -24.98
C SER A 653 -0.54 -5.60 -24.10
N PHE A 654 0.20 -4.51 -24.30
CA PHE A 654 0.01 -3.28 -23.56
C PHE A 654 -0.39 -2.13 -24.48
N THR A 655 -1.35 -1.34 -24.04
CA THR A 655 -1.71 -0.08 -24.70
C THR A 655 -0.58 0.95 -24.57
N THR A 656 -0.69 2.09 -25.27
CA THR A 656 0.24 3.23 -25.11
C THR A 656 0.28 3.79 -23.69
N LYS A 657 -0.77 3.57 -22.89
CA LYS A 657 -0.84 3.89 -21.45
C LYS A 657 -0.30 2.78 -20.56
N ARG A 658 0.26 1.71 -21.15
CA ARG A 658 0.88 0.56 -20.47
C ARG A 658 -0.09 -0.27 -19.62
N GLU A 659 -1.37 -0.17 -19.97
CA GLU A 659 -2.46 -0.98 -19.44
C GLU A 659 -2.64 -2.24 -20.30
N ARG A 660 -3.03 -3.38 -19.69
CA ARG A 660 -3.39 -4.61 -20.42
C ARG A 660 -4.48 -4.33 -21.46
N GLU A 661 -4.24 -4.79 -22.67
CA GLU A 661 -5.14 -4.64 -23.81
C GLU A 661 -6.04 -5.87 -24.02
N GLY A 662 -7.13 -5.70 -24.77
CA GLY A 662 -7.73 -6.80 -25.54
C GLY A 662 -8.74 -7.72 -24.86
N ALA A 663 -9.05 -7.56 -23.58
CA ALA A 663 -10.07 -8.38 -22.92
C ALA A 663 -10.82 -7.67 -21.78
N THR A 664 -12.05 -8.12 -21.53
CA THR A 664 -12.90 -7.62 -20.44
C THR A 664 -12.88 -8.59 -19.26
N PRO A 665 -12.98 -8.10 -18.01
CA PRO A 665 -13.13 -8.97 -16.84
C PRO A 665 -14.24 -10.00 -17.02
N THR A 666 -13.97 -11.22 -16.55
CA THR A 666 -14.91 -12.34 -16.56
C THR A 666 -15.99 -12.11 -15.51
N LEU A 667 -17.25 -12.39 -15.85
CA LEU A 667 -18.34 -12.37 -14.87
C LEU A 667 -18.57 -13.78 -14.33
N VAL A 668 -18.65 -13.90 -13.02
CA VAL A 668 -19.05 -15.12 -12.34
C VAL A 668 -20.17 -14.83 -11.36
N THR A 669 -20.96 -15.83 -11.03
CA THR A 669 -21.95 -15.78 -9.95
C THR A 669 -21.64 -16.84 -8.91
N ILE A 670 -22.17 -16.67 -7.70
CA ILE A 670 -22.08 -17.70 -6.66
C ILE A 670 -23.35 -18.55 -6.71
N GLU A 671 -23.19 -19.85 -6.95
CA GLU A 671 -24.26 -20.83 -6.95
C GLU A 671 -23.86 -22.04 -6.11
N ASN A 672 -24.71 -22.40 -5.14
CA ASN A 672 -24.52 -23.58 -4.28
C ASN A 672 -23.11 -23.64 -3.64
N GLY A 673 -22.61 -22.49 -3.19
CA GLY A 673 -21.30 -22.36 -2.54
C GLY A 673 -20.10 -22.46 -3.50
N LYS A 674 -20.31 -22.29 -4.81
CA LYS A 674 -19.24 -22.30 -5.82
C LYS A 674 -19.34 -21.07 -6.72
N PHE A 675 -18.20 -20.63 -7.24
CA PHE A 675 -18.17 -19.67 -8.34
C PHE A 675 -18.50 -20.40 -9.64
N VAL A 676 -19.43 -19.87 -10.41
CA VAL A 676 -19.87 -20.41 -11.70
C VAL A 676 -19.76 -19.31 -12.74
N LEU A 677 -19.28 -19.69 -13.93
CA LEU A 677 -19.17 -18.76 -15.05
C LEU A 677 -20.55 -18.23 -15.41
N LEU A 678 -20.67 -16.92 -15.54
CA LEU A 678 -21.89 -16.28 -16.00
C LEU A 678 -21.84 -16.20 -17.53
N ASP A 679 -22.01 -17.36 -18.18
CA ASP A 679 -22.10 -17.50 -19.64
C ASP A 679 -23.57 -17.44 -20.08
N GLY A 680 -23.90 -16.54 -21.01
CA GLY A 680 -25.16 -16.55 -21.74
C GLY A 680 -26.42 -16.26 -20.91
N LEU A 681 -26.67 -14.97 -20.64
CA LEU A 681 -28.02 -14.40 -20.63
C LEU A 681 -28.10 -13.33 -21.70
#